data_AF-A0A0D2P2P8-F1
#
_entry.id   AF-A0A0D2P2P8-F1
#
_cell.length_a   1.000
_cell.length_b   1.000
_cell.length_c   1.000
_cell.angle_alpha   90.00
_cell.angle_beta   90.00
_cell.angle_gamma   90.00
#
_symmetry.space_group_name_H-M   'P 1'
#
loop_
_entity.id
_entity.type
_entity.pdbx_description
1 polymer ?
#
loop_
_entity_poly.entity_id
_entity_poly.type
_entity_poly.pdbx_seq_one_letter_code
_entity_poly.pdbx_strand_id
1 'polypeptide(L)'
;MFYDIIFGRLTTVDREITARCIALLNRADPDMLRYEFGQQLIDNTREVLGTPPMYKDVTFPTAPHTEVTEKGEIKYSEIVRENVRKLEAYVEEMASGDTVSGAVNIRKVQDDVLRLWSVVKALPEICSDQKNRIKALYEGVVKSLASSPEIRPPRVGTPRSRRSSSQFLRPQVTGITPVTAISSDKVPLLHLKRKVGSTWEYSSNLTGVYLDILHEIATAGTTFKDKNALLTGVGKGSIGIEIVKGLLSGGAYVVITTSSYSRKTVEYYQGIFQSFGSRGSTLTVVTFNQASKQDVEALVDYIYANLGMDLDYIIPFAGIPENGREIDGLDDRSELAHRMMLVNLLRVLGAVKTKKASRHFVTRPGQVILPLSPNHGLFGNDGLYSESKISSETLFQRWASESWGEYLCLAGAVIGWTRGIGLMGPTNIIAHELESYGVRTFSAKEMAFNILGLMHPLLFSITQVEPIWAELNGGMDRLPDFADITTRIRIKLNKKADLRRAIARDNSADFKVIHGVEAERLLQTVEVLPRANFRFDFPSLESSKSLSDLSYLRGFVDLDKIVVVTGYGEVGPWGSSRTRWEMEARGEFTIEGCIEMAWLIGFIKHFDGRSKDGALYVGWVDSKTNEPVDDKVIKGRYETDILRHAGKVFNQEVELIHDLEPIEISDSEAQKFKLQHGDKCDVWAGEGGQWFAKFKKGACVFVPKAFKFSRTVAGQIPTGWHAGRYGISDDIIAQTDRTTLWALVSTIEALNASGITDPYELYKHMHPSEVGTALGSGMSGTVNISKMFKDRRDEKEVQNDILQETFINTTTCWVNLLLLSSSGPVKIPVEPTYYEEYKKRNRVRGLQSYKAMSEMMIRNLLVKIKEHPRYQGDMEGKVLLNSMARASFDPKTGEYSFQVSEIFDANAFSETSSLGVGVDQELISSVPFHNPTFLARNFTDAEISYCRSQPSPPSSFAARWVGKEAVFKSLGVQSKGAAAAMKDIEILDDASGGPTVRLHGEAKTKASERGVPKVLISLSHSETVAIAFAQAS
;
A
#
# COMPACT_ATOMS: atom_id res chain seq x y z
N MET A 1 5.86 10.11 -6.03
CA MET A 1 6.60 10.68 -7.19
C MET A 1 7.98 11.19 -6.81
N PHE A 2 8.11 12.25 -5.99
CA PHE A 2 9.44 12.80 -5.60
C PHE A 2 10.39 11.72 -5.05
N TYR A 3 9.96 10.99 -4.02
CA TYR A 3 10.73 9.87 -3.47
C TYR A 3 10.93 8.72 -4.48
N ASP A 4 9.98 8.47 -5.38
CA ASP A 4 10.13 7.43 -6.40
C ASP A 4 11.28 7.77 -7.37
N ILE A 5 11.49 9.05 -7.67
CA ILE A 5 12.63 9.53 -8.48
C ILE A 5 13.94 9.39 -7.68
N ILE A 6 13.97 9.87 -6.44
CA ILE A 6 15.18 9.81 -5.59
C ILE A 6 15.65 8.37 -5.36
N PHE A 7 14.72 7.45 -5.12
CA PHE A 7 15.03 6.03 -4.91
C PHE A 7 15.16 5.23 -6.22
N GLY A 8 15.14 5.88 -7.39
CA GLY A 8 15.33 5.23 -8.69
C GLY A 8 14.20 4.27 -9.11
N ARG A 9 13.02 4.35 -8.46
CA ARG A 9 11.82 3.60 -8.87
C ARG A 9 11.19 4.16 -10.13
N LEU A 10 11.42 5.45 -10.40
CA LEU A 10 11.05 6.14 -11.63
C LEU A 10 12.28 6.82 -12.21
N THR A 11 12.56 6.54 -13.47
CA THR A 11 13.67 7.13 -14.23
C THR A 11 13.14 8.11 -15.27
N THR A 12 13.99 9.00 -15.80
CA THR A 12 13.61 10.01 -16.79
C THR A 12 13.09 9.43 -18.11
N VAL A 13 13.29 8.13 -18.36
CA VAL A 13 12.80 7.41 -19.54
C VAL A 13 11.36 6.92 -19.35
N ASP A 14 10.90 6.79 -18.09
CA ASP A 14 9.60 6.23 -17.77
C ASP A 14 8.48 7.23 -18.06
N ARG A 15 7.61 6.89 -19.03
CA ARG A 15 6.40 7.69 -19.33
C ARG A 15 5.41 7.83 -18.17
N GLU A 16 5.54 6.97 -17.17
CA GLU A 16 4.81 7.09 -15.90
C GLU A 16 5.10 8.43 -15.21
N ILE A 17 6.31 8.99 -15.33
CA ILE A 17 6.61 10.34 -14.83
C ILE A 17 5.74 11.37 -15.54
N THR A 18 5.68 11.33 -16.88
CA THR A 18 4.87 12.25 -17.68
C THR A 18 3.39 12.15 -17.31
N ALA A 19 2.85 10.92 -17.19
CA ALA A 19 1.46 10.69 -16.80
C ALA A 19 1.14 11.27 -15.40
N ARG A 20 2.02 11.04 -14.42
CA ARG A 20 1.87 11.60 -13.06
C ARG A 20 2.00 13.13 -13.05
N CYS A 21 2.88 13.70 -13.86
CA CYS A 21 3.01 15.15 -14.02
C CYS A 21 1.71 15.74 -14.57
N ILE A 22 1.10 15.14 -15.61
CA ILE A 22 -0.20 15.60 -16.13
C ILE A 22 -1.28 15.53 -15.05
N ALA A 23 -1.35 14.44 -14.28
CA ALA A 23 -2.31 14.32 -13.18
C ALA A 23 -2.09 15.35 -12.06
N LEU A 24 -0.84 15.77 -11.81
CA LEU A 24 -0.52 16.85 -10.88
C LEU A 24 -0.92 18.22 -11.45
N LEU A 25 -0.63 18.49 -12.72
CA LEU A 25 -1.03 19.73 -13.41
C LEU A 25 -2.56 19.88 -13.46
N ASN A 26 -3.30 18.79 -13.65
CA ASN A 26 -4.76 18.78 -13.60
C ASN A 26 -5.32 19.10 -12.20
N ARG A 27 -4.48 19.13 -11.16
CA ARG A 27 -4.81 19.52 -9.79
C ARG A 27 -4.16 20.84 -9.37
N ALA A 28 -3.61 21.59 -10.33
CA ALA A 28 -2.93 22.84 -10.06
C ALA A 28 -3.78 23.80 -9.22
N ASP A 29 -3.20 24.22 -8.10
CA ASP A 29 -3.79 25.10 -7.10
C ASP A 29 -2.70 26.04 -6.55
N PRO A 30 -2.99 27.29 -6.14
CA PRO A 30 -1.97 28.20 -5.63
C PRO A 30 -1.18 27.63 -4.44
N ASP A 31 -1.80 26.82 -3.58
CA ASP A 31 -1.11 26.20 -2.45
C ASP A 31 -0.11 25.12 -2.88
N MET A 32 -0.33 24.51 -4.06
CA MET A 32 0.58 23.51 -4.62
C MET A 32 1.96 24.09 -4.96
N LEU A 33 2.03 25.39 -5.29
CA LEU A 33 3.29 26.09 -5.62
C LEU A 33 4.19 26.33 -4.40
N ARG A 34 3.67 26.13 -3.17
CA ARG A 34 4.47 26.23 -1.95
C ARG A 34 5.34 25.00 -1.70
N TYR A 35 5.09 23.90 -2.40
CA TYR A 35 5.84 22.66 -2.25
C TYR A 35 7.06 22.63 -3.19
N GLU A 36 8.18 22.13 -2.68
CA GLU A 36 9.42 21.95 -3.44
C GLU A 36 9.31 20.78 -4.44
N PHE A 37 8.71 21.05 -5.61
CA PHE A 37 8.72 20.13 -6.75
C PHE A 37 9.91 20.40 -7.68
N GLY A 38 10.10 19.54 -8.69
CA GLY A 38 11.06 19.82 -9.76
C GLY A 38 10.72 21.12 -10.48
N GLN A 39 11.73 21.97 -10.75
CA GLN A 39 11.55 23.34 -11.27
C GLN A 39 10.64 23.40 -12.51
N GLN A 40 10.82 22.48 -13.48
CA GLN A 40 9.98 22.41 -14.68
C GLN A 40 8.49 22.14 -14.36
N LEU A 41 8.20 21.31 -13.35
CA LEU A 41 6.81 21.06 -12.94
C LEU A 41 6.19 22.29 -12.27
N ILE A 42 6.98 23.06 -11.50
CA ILE A 42 6.54 24.30 -10.88
C ILE A 42 6.19 25.32 -11.97
N ASP A 43 7.06 25.47 -12.98
CA ASP A 43 6.84 26.41 -14.08
C ASP A 43 5.59 26.02 -14.89
N ASN A 44 5.44 24.73 -15.24
CA ASN A 44 4.22 24.23 -15.88
C ASN A 44 2.97 24.44 -15.01
N THR A 45 3.07 24.30 -13.68
CA THR A 45 1.94 24.51 -12.77
C THR A 45 1.51 25.97 -12.74
N ARG A 46 2.46 26.92 -12.85
CA ARG A 46 2.14 28.36 -12.97
C ARG A 46 1.40 28.67 -14.26
N GLU A 47 1.81 28.06 -15.38
CA GLU A 47 1.16 28.26 -16.68
C GLU A 47 -0.27 27.69 -16.73
N VAL A 48 -0.49 26.54 -16.10
CA VAL A 48 -1.80 25.84 -16.09
C VAL A 48 -2.75 26.39 -15.01
N LEU A 49 -2.28 27.28 -14.13
CA LEU A 49 -3.09 27.81 -13.05
C LEU A 49 -4.31 28.58 -13.61
N GLY A 50 -5.50 28.09 -13.31
CA GLY A 50 -6.76 28.67 -13.77
C GLY A 50 -7.30 28.09 -15.08
N THR A 51 -6.54 27.24 -15.78
CA THR A 51 -7.06 26.51 -16.94
C THR A 51 -7.87 25.27 -16.50
N PRO A 52 -8.86 24.83 -17.30
CA PRO A 52 -9.59 23.59 -17.04
C PRO A 52 -8.67 22.36 -17.10
N PRO A 53 -8.90 21.33 -16.27
CA PRO A 53 -8.15 20.09 -16.37
C PRO A 53 -8.44 19.35 -17.68
N MET A 54 -7.45 18.61 -18.17
CA MET A 54 -7.49 17.94 -19.47
C MET A 54 -7.21 16.45 -19.35
N TYR A 55 -8.03 15.64 -20.01
CA TYR A 55 -7.72 14.25 -20.31
C TYR A 55 -6.69 14.21 -21.44
N LYS A 56 -5.53 13.59 -21.15
CA LYS A 56 -4.49 13.27 -22.13
C LYS A 56 -3.81 11.97 -21.73
N ASP A 57 -3.94 10.95 -22.58
CA ASP A 57 -3.26 9.68 -22.37
C ASP A 57 -1.91 9.66 -23.10
N VAL A 58 -0.85 9.35 -22.35
CA VAL A 58 0.54 9.31 -22.82
C VAL A 58 1.10 7.90 -22.85
N THR A 59 0.27 6.89 -22.57
CA THR A 59 0.70 5.49 -22.52
C THR A 59 1.08 4.98 -23.90
N PHE A 60 1.91 3.93 -23.95
CA PHE A 60 2.29 3.30 -25.21
C PHE A 60 1.12 2.47 -25.74
N PRO A 61 0.73 2.65 -27.01
CA PRO A 61 -0.13 1.70 -27.70
C PRO A 61 0.55 0.32 -27.75
N THR A 62 -0.21 -0.73 -27.45
CA THR A 62 0.31 -2.10 -27.36
C THR A 62 -0.32 -3.01 -28.41
N ALA A 63 0.41 -4.05 -28.79
CA ALA A 63 -0.02 -5.11 -29.70
C ALA A 63 -0.04 -6.47 -28.98
N PRO A 64 -0.94 -7.39 -29.37
CA PRO A 64 -0.99 -8.73 -28.80
C PRO A 64 0.18 -9.57 -29.30
N HIS A 65 0.88 -10.25 -28.38
CA HIS A 65 1.90 -11.21 -28.72
C HIS A 65 1.64 -12.54 -28.03
N THR A 66 1.30 -13.55 -28.83
CA THR A 66 1.13 -14.93 -28.39
C THR A 66 2.28 -15.78 -28.90
N GLU A 67 2.95 -16.48 -28.00
CA GLU A 67 3.94 -17.50 -28.31
C GLU A 67 3.62 -18.83 -27.63
N VAL A 68 4.05 -19.92 -28.25
CA VAL A 68 4.04 -21.25 -27.64
C VAL A 68 5.49 -21.55 -27.26
N THR A 69 5.76 -21.87 -25.99
CA THR A 69 7.11 -22.20 -25.51
C THR A 69 7.55 -23.57 -26.05
N GLU A 70 8.83 -23.92 -25.90
CA GLU A 70 9.33 -25.26 -26.26
C GLU A 70 8.66 -26.37 -25.42
N LYS A 71 8.31 -26.06 -24.16
CA LYS A 71 7.57 -26.96 -23.26
C LYS A 71 6.08 -27.07 -23.60
N GLY A 72 5.59 -26.31 -24.60
CA GLY A 72 4.20 -26.32 -25.05
C GLY A 72 3.22 -25.55 -24.15
N GLU A 73 3.72 -24.57 -23.40
CA GLU A 73 2.89 -23.58 -22.70
C GLU A 73 2.53 -22.44 -23.66
N ILE A 74 1.29 -21.97 -23.65
CA ILE A 74 0.85 -20.81 -24.44
C ILE A 74 1.00 -19.56 -23.57
N LYS A 75 1.89 -18.64 -23.95
CA LYS A 75 2.11 -17.37 -23.25
C LYS A 75 1.55 -16.22 -24.08
N TYR A 76 0.77 -15.37 -23.44
CA TYR A 76 0.25 -14.13 -24.00
C TYR A 76 0.91 -12.94 -23.30
N SER A 77 1.35 -11.95 -24.08
CA SER A 77 1.91 -10.70 -23.58
C SER A 77 1.44 -9.52 -24.43
N GLU A 78 1.43 -8.34 -23.83
CA GLU A 78 1.19 -7.06 -24.51
C GLU A 78 2.56 -6.43 -24.80
N ILE A 79 2.92 -6.27 -26.06
CA ILE A 79 4.18 -5.65 -26.48
C ILE A 79 3.93 -4.25 -27.02
N VAL A 80 4.93 -3.36 -26.98
CA VAL A 80 4.82 -2.05 -27.61
C VAL A 80 4.69 -2.24 -29.12
N ARG A 81 3.67 -1.61 -29.73
CA ARG A 81 3.41 -1.77 -31.16
C ARG A 81 4.52 -1.14 -32.00
N GLU A 82 4.96 -1.84 -33.04
CA GLU A 82 5.95 -1.34 -33.98
C GLU A 82 5.39 -0.13 -34.74
N ASN A 83 6.19 0.92 -34.91
CA ASN A 83 5.83 2.18 -35.59
C ASN A 83 4.69 3.01 -34.94
N VAL A 84 4.08 2.57 -33.84
CA VAL A 84 3.00 3.31 -33.14
C VAL A 84 3.40 3.60 -31.68
N ARG A 85 4.14 4.71 -31.47
CA ARG A 85 4.70 5.06 -30.14
C ARG A 85 3.83 6.02 -29.30
N LYS A 86 2.81 6.64 -29.88
CA LYS A 86 1.93 7.63 -29.25
C LYS A 86 0.52 7.51 -29.81
N LEU A 87 -0.46 8.09 -29.12
CA LEU A 87 -1.85 8.13 -29.62
C LEU A 87 -2.00 8.94 -30.92
N GLU A 88 -1.13 9.93 -31.18
CA GLU A 88 -1.08 10.66 -32.45
C GLU A 88 -0.89 9.68 -33.64
N ALA A 89 0.15 8.85 -33.56
CA ALA A 89 0.44 7.82 -34.55
C ALA A 89 -0.64 6.72 -34.61
N TYR A 90 -1.32 6.45 -33.48
CA TYR A 90 -2.45 5.53 -33.46
C TYR A 90 -3.63 6.06 -34.28
N VAL A 91 -3.96 7.35 -34.15
CA VAL A 91 -5.03 7.97 -34.95
C VAL A 91 -4.69 7.96 -36.44
N GLU A 92 -3.42 8.21 -36.79
CA GLU A 92 -2.93 8.10 -38.16
C GLU A 92 -3.06 6.66 -38.71
N GLU A 93 -2.69 5.65 -37.92
CA GLU A 93 -2.89 4.22 -38.26
C GLU A 93 -4.38 3.90 -38.49
N MET A 94 -5.27 4.43 -37.64
CA MET A 94 -6.71 4.19 -37.78
C MET A 94 -7.29 4.87 -39.03
N ALA A 95 -6.74 6.03 -39.42
CA ALA A 95 -7.13 6.80 -40.59
C ALA A 95 -6.62 6.21 -41.91
N SER A 96 -5.42 5.62 -41.94
CA SER A 96 -4.82 5.09 -43.16
C SER A 96 -5.58 3.93 -43.80
N GLY A 97 -6.42 3.24 -43.01
CA GLY A 97 -7.16 2.06 -43.45
C GLY A 97 -6.25 0.88 -43.82
N ASP A 98 -6.84 -0.29 -44.06
CA ASP A 98 -6.06 -1.52 -44.23
C ASP A 98 -5.59 -1.79 -45.68
N THR A 99 -4.97 -2.96 -45.83
CA THR A 99 -4.72 -3.75 -47.04
C THR A 99 -5.88 -4.68 -47.43
N VAL A 100 -6.79 -5.03 -46.51
CA VAL A 100 -8.00 -5.82 -46.83
C VAL A 100 -8.89 -5.01 -47.77
N SER A 101 -9.09 -5.54 -48.98
CA SER A 101 -9.86 -4.93 -50.06
C SER A 101 -11.28 -4.57 -49.60
N GLY A 102 -11.53 -3.27 -49.41
CA GLY A 102 -12.85 -2.70 -49.12
C GLY A 102 -13.41 -1.90 -50.29
N ALA A 103 -14.73 -1.73 -50.27
CA ALA A 103 -15.63 -1.00 -51.19
C ALA A 103 -15.02 -0.44 -52.49
N VAL A 104 -15.43 -1.02 -53.61
CA VAL A 104 -14.99 -0.60 -54.95
C VAL A 104 -15.46 0.83 -55.24
N ASN A 105 -14.53 1.75 -55.50
CA ASN A 105 -14.85 3.12 -55.89
C ASN A 105 -15.63 3.11 -57.22
N ILE A 106 -16.93 3.42 -57.19
CA ILE A 106 -17.85 3.34 -58.34
C ILE A 106 -17.33 4.14 -59.56
N ARG A 107 -16.63 5.26 -59.32
CA ARG A 107 -16.02 6.05 -60.41
C ARG A 107 -14.82 5.34 -61.03
N LYS A 108 -14.00 4.70 -60.20
CA LYS A 108 -12.89 3.85 -60.66
C LYS A 108 -13.40 2.61 -61.38
N VAL A 109 -14.49 2.00 -60.91
CA VAL A 109 -15.18 0.91 -61.62
C VAL A 109 -15.66 1.39 -62.98
N GLN A 110 -16.28 2.58 -63.04
CA GLN A 110 -16.73 3.15 -64.31
C GLN A 110 -15.55 3.38 -65.28
N ASP A 111 -14.42 3.90 -64.79
CA ASP A 111 -13.20 4.12 -65.57
C ASP A 111 -12.51 2.81 -65.99
N ASP A 112 -12.44 1.81 -65.12
CA ASP A 112 -11.87 0.49 -65.40
C ASP A 112 -12.75 -0.29 -66.38
N VAL A 113 -14.07 -0.19 -66.24
CA VAL A 113 -15.05 -0.74 -67.19
C VAL A 113 -14.93 -0.04 -68.55
N LEU A 114 -14.74 1.29 -68.59
CA LEU A 114 -14.42 2.05 -69.80
C LEU A 114 -13.11 1.58 -70.47
N ARG A 115 -12.05 1.37 -69.69
CA ARG A 115 -10.76 0.83 -70.18
C ARG A 115 -10.92 -0.58 -70.74
N LEU A 116 -11.61 -1.47 -70.02
CA LEU A 116 -11.93 -2.83 -70.47
C LEU A 116 -12.68 -2.84 -71.79
N TRP A 117 -13.70 -1.99 -71.95
CA TRP A 117 -14.42 -1.86 -73.22
C TRP A 117 -13.52 -1.38 -74.36
N SER A 118 -12.61 -0.43 -74.10
CA SER A 118 -11.67 0.04 -75.11
C SER A 118 -10.71 -1.05 -75.58
N VAL A 119 -10.27 -1.94 -74.67
CA VAL A 119 -9.42 -3.10 -74.99
C VAL A 119 -10.19 -4.17 -75.76
N VAL A 120 -11.41 -4.52 -75.31
CA VAL A 120 -12.27 -5.50 -75.98
C VAL A 120 -12.65 -5.05 -77.40
N LYS A 121 -12.87 -3.75 -77.60
CA LYS A 121 -13.13 -3.17 -78.92
C LYS A 121 -11.94 -3.35 -79.87
N ALA A 122 -10.71 -3.26 -79.35
CA ALA A 122 -9.45 -3.34 -80.11
C ALA A 122 -9.02 -4.77 -80.46
N LEU A 123 -9.60 -5.82 -79.86
CA LEU A 123 -9.26 -7.21 -80.17
C LEU A 123 -9.84 -7.64 -81.55
N PRO A 124 -9.00 -8.22 -82.44
CA PRO A 124 -9.41 -8.64 -83.79
C PRO A 124 -10.14 -9.99 -83.83
N GLU A 125 -10.08 -10.81 -82.78
CA GLU A 125 -10.65 -12.18 -82.74
C GLU A 125 -12.16 -12.25 -82.42
N ILE A 126 -12.81 -11.12 -82.13
CA ILE A 126 -14.23 -11.08 -81.70
C ILE A 126 -15.13 -10.69 -82.88
N CYS A 127 -16.11 -11.53 -83.19
CA CYS A 127 -17.11 -11.29 -84.24
C CYS A 127 -17.96 -10.04 -83.94
N SER A 128 -18.41 -9.33 -84.98
CA SER A 128 -19.22 -8.09 -84.85
C SER A 128 -20.49 -8.27 -84.01
N ASP A 129 -21.15 -9.42 -84.11
CA ASP A 129 -22.34 -9.75 -83.30
C ASP A 129 -22.01 -9.90 -81.81
N GLN A 130 -20.84 -10.48 -81.49
CA GLN A 130 -20.36 -10.58 -80.11
C GLN A 130 -19.98 -9.20 -79.56
N LYS A 131 -19.35 -8.34 -80.37
CA LYS A 131 -19.07 -6.95 -79.98
C LYS A 131 -20.34 -6.17 -79.65
N ASN A 132 -21.42 -6.37 -80.41
CA ASN A 132 -22.71 -5.72 -80.16
C ASN A 132 -23.40 -6.22 -78.88
N ARG A 133 -23.35 -7.54 -78.60
CA ARG A 133 -23.86 -8.09 -77.33
C ARG A 133 -23.08 -7.60 -76.12
N ILE A 134 -21.75 -7.57 -76.20
CA ILE A 134 -20.89 -7.06 -75.12
C ILE A 134 -21.13 -5.56 -74.93
N LYS A 135 -21.33 -4.78 -76.01
CA LYS A 135 -21.69 -3.36 -75.92
C LYS A 135 -23.01 -3.14 -75.20
N ALA A 136 -24.03 -3.95 -75.49
CA ALA A 136 -25.34 -3.86 -74.82
C ALA A 136 -25.25 -4.18 -73.32
N LEU A 137 -24.45 -5.19 -72.94
CA LEU A 137 -24.16 -5.51 -71.54
C LEU A 137 -23.38 -4.37 -70.85
N TYR A 138 -22.38 -3.82 -71.54
CA TYR A 138 -21.60 -2.67 -71.07
C TYR A 138 -22.48 -1.43 -70.84
N GLU A 139 -23.32 -1.05 -71.81
CA GLU A 139 -24.25 0.07 -71.69
C GLU A 139 -25.27 -0.16 -70.56
N GLY A 140 -25.69 -1.41 -70.34
CA GLY A 140 -26.54 -1.81 -69.21
C GLY A 140 -25.85 -1.60 -67.85
N VAL A 141 -24.59 -2.02 -67.72
CA VAL A 141 -23.78 -1.86 -66.49
C VAL A 141 -23.44 -0.39 -66.22
N VAL A 142 -23.10 0.39 -67.24
CA VAL A 142 -22.82 1.83 -67.07
C VAL A 142 -24.10 2.59 -66.69
N LYS A 143 -25.25 2.25 -67.29
CA LYS A 143 -26.55 2.83 -66.90
C LYS A 143 -26.94 2.50 -65.46
N SER A 144 -26.67 1.29 -64.98
CA SER A 144 -26.96 0.92 -63.58
C SER A 144 -26.01 1.58 -62.58
N LEU A 145 -24.72 1.71 -62.91
CA LEU A 145 -23.73 2.43 -62.07
C LEU A 145 -23.99 3.96 -62.04
N ALA A 146 -24.48 4.54 -63.14
CA ALA A 146 -24.73 5.99 -63.25
C ALA A 146 -26.10 6.46 -62.72
N SER A 147 -26.98 5.55 -62.29
CA SER A 147 -28.33 5.89 -61.81
C SER A 147 -28.32 6.46 -60.38
N SER A 148 -27.92 7.73 -60.24
CA SER A 148 -28.51 8.63 -59.23
C SER A 148 -29.38 9.64 -59.98
N PRO A 149 -30.61 9.93 -59.50
CA PRO A 149 -31.59 10.66 -60.29
C PRO A 149 -31.17 12.12 -60.53
N GLU A 150 -31.35 12.57 -61.76
CA GLU A 150 -31.33 13.98 -62.13
C GLU A 150 -32.20 14.81 -61.18
N ILE A 151 -31.59 15.88 -60.67
CA ILE A 151 -32.26 16.94 -59.91
C ILE A 151 -33.33 17.55 -60.81
N ARG A 152 -34.60 17.18 -60.60
CA ARG A 152 -35.74 17.97 -61.08
C ARG A 152 -35.87 19.22 -60.19
N PRO A 153 -36.16 20.41 -60.75
CA PRO A 153 -36.40 21.60 -59.95
C PRO A 153 -37.62 21.38 -59.04
N PRO A 154 -37.61 21.90 -57.79
CA PRO A 154 -38.65 21.58 -56.82
C PRO A 154 -39.99 22.17 -57.25
N ARG A 155 -41.03 21.33 -57.28
CA ARG A 155 -42.43 21.77 -57.32
C ARG A 155 -42.77 22.43 -55.99
N VAL A 156 -43.39 23.60 -56.07
CA VAL A 156 -43.90 24.37 -54.92
C VAL A 156 -45.00 23.57 -54.23
N GLY A 157 -44.65 22.92 -53.12
CA GLY A 157 -45.59 22.36 -52.16
C GLY A 157 -45.76 23.32 -51.00
N THR A 158 -47.01 23.59 -50.63
CA THR A 158 -47.44 24.42 -49.50
C THR A 158 -46.62 24.17 -48.21
N PRO A 159 -46.19 25.23 -47.49
CA PRO A 159 -45.30 25.09 -46.35
C PRO A 159 -46.04 24.47 -45.15
N ARG A 160 -45.62 23.27 -44.72
CA ARG A 160 -45.85 22.83 -43.34
C ARG A 160 -44.94 23.65 -42.43
N SER A 161 -45.55 24.32 -41.46
CA SER A 161 -44.88 25.08 -40.41
C SER A 161 -43.79 24.23 -39.75
N ARG A 162 -42.53 24.54 -40.04
CA ARG A 162 -41.35 24.05 -39.31
C ARG A 162 -41.21 24.91 -38.05
N ARG A 163 -40.89 24.27 -36.92
CA ARG A 163 -40.53 24.95 -35.66
C ARG A 163 -39.51 26.06 -35.91
N SER A 164 -39.78 27.22 -35.32
CA SER A 164 -38.97 28.45 -35.35
C SER A 164 -37.64 28.34 -34.57
N SER A 165 -37.20 27.15 -34.16
CA SER A 165 -35.96 26.91 -33.42
C SER A 165 -34.81 26.37 -34.29
N SER A 166 -34.96 26.37 -35.62
CA SER A 166 -33.93 25.88 -36.57
C SER A 166 -33.02 26.99 -37.13
N GLN A 167 -33.17 28.23 -36.66
CA GLN A 167 -32.17 29.30 -36.84
C GLN A 167 -31.14 29.25 -35.69
N PHE A 168 -30.48 28.11 -35.50
CA PHE A 168 -29.21 28.09 -34.79
C PHE A 168 -28.10 28.17 -35.84
N LEU A 169 -27.30 29.23 -35.73
CA LEU A 169 -26.10 29.48 -36.52
C LEU A 169 -25.29 28.18 -36.62
N ARG A 170 -25.13 27.64 -37.83
CA ARG A 170 -24.10 26.62 -38.09
C ARG A 170 -22.77 27.24 -37.66
N PRO A 171 -21.99 26.64 -36.75
CA PRO A 171 -20.65 27.11 -36.47
C PRO A 171 -19.85 27.01 -37.78
N GLN A 172 -19.39 28.15 -38.31
CA GLN A 172 -18.30 28.12 -39.27
C GLN A 172 -17.04 27.74 -38.50
N VAL A 173 -16.58 26.50 -38.69
CA VAL A 173 -15.33 26.01 -38.10
C VAL A 173 -14.17 26.54 -38.95
N THR A 174 -13.62 27.68 -38.57
CA THR A 174 -12.32 28.16 -39.05
C THR A 174 -11.26 27.77 -38.01
N GLY A 175 -10.33 26.88 -38.35
CA GLY A 175 -9.16 26.59 -37.51
C GLY A 175 -8.67 25.14 -37.41
N ILE A 176 -9.40 24.16 -37.96
CA ILE A 176 -8.90 22.77 -38.01
C ILE A 176 -8.14 22.58 -39.33
N THR A 177 -6.81 22.52 -39.26
CA THR A 177 -6.01 22.02 -40.37
C THR A 177 -6.33 20.53 -40.53
N PRO A 178 -6.84 20.06 -41.69
CA PRO A 178 -7.14 18.64 -41.87
C PRO A 178 -5.81 17.88 -41.85
N VAL A 179 -5.52 17.17 -40.75
CA VAL A 179 -4.25 16.44 -40.59
C VAL A 179 -4.31 15.09 -41.31
N THR A 180 -5.48 14.47 -41.38
CA THR A 180 -5.65 13.17 -42.05
C THR A 180 -6.16 13.33 -43.47
N ALA A 181 -5.28 13.17 -44.46
CA ALA A 181 -5.69 12.96 -45.84
C ALA A 181 -6.34 11.57 -45.98
N ILE A 182 -7.65 11.48 -45.75
CA ILE A 182 -8.41 10.24 -45.99
C ILE A 182 -8.35 9.95 -47.49
N SER A 183 -7.70 8.84 -47.88
CA SER A 183 -7.69 8.43 -49.27
C SER A 183 -9.11 8.12 -49.73
N SER A 184 -9.56 8.65 -50.87
CA SER A 184 -10.91 8.44 -51.40
C SER A 184 -11.26 6.97 -51.67
N ASP A 185 -10.24 6.12 -51.78
CA ASP A 185 -10.35 4.70 -52.14
C ASP A 185 -10.39 3.75 -50.94
N LYS A 186 -10.22 4.22 -49.69
CA LYS A 186 -10.19 3.36 -48.49
C LYS A 186 -11.13 3.85 -47.38
N VAL A 187 -11.76 2.90 -46.69
CA VAL A 187 -12.55 3.16 -45.48
C VAL A 187 -11.65 3.00 -44.25
N PRO A 188 -11.53 4.03 -43.39
CA PRO A 188 -10.78 3.96 -42.13
C PRO A 188 -11.21 2.81 -41.21
N LEU A 189 -10.32 2.38 -40.32
CA LEU A 189 -10.60 1.33 -39.33
C LEU A 189 -11.59 1.81 -38.25
N LEU A 190 -11.57 3.11 -37.96
CA LEU A 190 -12.56 3.79 -37.15
C LEU A 190 -13.34 4.76 -38.03
N HIS A 191 -14.65 4.61 -38.13
CA HIS A 191 -15.45 5.47 -39.00
C HIS A 191 -16.86 5.69 -38.48
N LEU A 192 -17.48 6.78 -38.93
CA LEU A 192 -18.87 7.10 -38.61
C LEU A 192 -19.78 6.76 -39.80
N LYS A 193 -20.95 6.20 -39.50
CA LYS A 193 -22.02 5.95 -40.46
C LYS A 193 -23.13 6.98 -40.27
N ARG A 194 -23.78 7.32 -41.38
CA ARG A 194 -24.98 8.17 -41.41
C ARG A 194 -26.13 7.39 -42.00
N LYS A 195 -27.34 7.65 -41.53
CA LYS A 195 -28.54 7.03 -42.08
C LYS A 195 -28.91 7.65 -43.43
N VAL A 196 -28.96 6.84 -44.47
CA VAL A 196 -29.42 7.20 -45.82
C VAL A 196 -30.62 6.30 -46.15
N GLY A 197 -31.82 6.88 -46.22
CA GLY A 197 -33.05 6.07 -46.34
C GLY A 197 -33.25 5.17 -45.12
N SER A 198 -33.25 3.85 -45.34
CA SER A 198 -33.37 2.83 -44.28
C SER A 198 -32.03 2.22 -43.84
N THR A 199 -30.92 2.51 -44.52
CA THR A 199 -29.61 1.87 -44.30
C THR A 199 -28.61 2.84 -43.65
N TRP A 200 -27.64 2.29 -42.91
CA TRP A 200 -26.51 3.03 -42.37
C TRP A 200 -25.32 2.91 -43.31
N GLU A 201 -24.88 4.03 -43.87
CA GLU A 201 -23.80 4.09 -44.85
C GLU A 201 -22.62 4.89 -44.32
N TYR A 202 -21.40 4.52 -44.75
CA TYR A 202 -20.18 5.24 -44.38
C TYR A 202 -20.26 6.71 -44.78
N SER A 203 -19.91 7.61 -43.86
CA SER A 203 -19.84 9.04 -44.12
C SER A 203 -18.40 9.54 -43.98
N SER A 204 -17.78 9.91 -45.10
CA SER A 204 -16.43 10.48 -45.11
C SER A 204 -16.35 11.78 -44.32
N ASN A 205 -17.38 12.63 -44.39
CA ASN A 205 -17.40 13.92 -43.70
C ASN A 205 -17.44 13.76 -42.17
N LEU A 206 -18.37 12.94 -41.66
CA LEU A 206 -18.47 12.68 -40.22
C LEU A 206 -17.22 11.95 -39.70
N THR A 207 -16.68 11.03 -40.50
CA THR A 207 -15.44 10.31 -40.15
C THR A 207 -14.23 11.24 -40.08
N GLY A 208 -14.09 12.18 -41.02
CA GLY A 208 -13.05 13.21 -40.97
C GLY A 208 -13.11 14.03 -39.68
N VAL A 209 -14.30 14.54 -39.33
CA VAL A 209 -14.51 15.29 -38.07
C VAL A 209 -14.13 14.45 -36.85
N TYR A 210 -14.52 13.17 -36.80
CA TYR A 210 -14.20 12.31 -35.67
C TYR A 210 -12.70 12.02 -35.55
N LEU A 211 -12.01 11.74 -36.66
CA LEU A 211 -10.56 11.48 -36.65
C LEU A 211 -9.76 12.73 -36.30
N ASP A 212 -10.17 13.91 -36.79
CA ASP A 212 -9.57 15.19 -36.41
C ASP A 212 -9.73 15.45 -34.91
N ILE A 213 -10.91 15.15 -34.34
CA ILE A 213 -11.16 15.23 -32.89
C ILE A 213 -10.24 14.27 -32.13
N LEU A 214 -10.10 13.02 -32.56
CA LEU A 214 -9.19 12.09 -31.88
C LEU A 214 -7.74 12.59 -31.95
N HIS A 215 -7.31 13.16 -33.07
CA HIS A 215 -5.99 13.75 -33.21
C HIS A 215 -5.80 14.95 -32.26
N GLU A 216 -6.81 15.82 -32.13
CA GLU A 216 -6.84 16.93 -31.17
C GLU A 216 -6.72 16.42 -29.72
N ILE A 217 -7.49 15.40 -29.34
CA ILE A 217 -7.44 14.81 -28.00
C ILE A 217 -6.05 14.20 -27.72
N ALA A 218 -5.44 13.55 -28.71
CA ALA A 218 -4.10 12.97 -28.56
C ALA A 218 -3.00 14.03 -28.38
N THR A 219 -3.12 15.16 -29.08
CA THR A 219 -2.11 16.24 -29.09
C THR A 219 -2.30 17.23 -27.94
N ALA A 220 -3.48 17.86 -27.84
CA ALA A 220 -3.79 18.91 -26.88
C ALA A 220 -4.50 18.38 -25.62
N GLY A 221 -5.26 17.29 -25.74
CA GLY A 221 -6.14 16.80 -24.69
C GLY A 221 -7.54 17.43 -24.75
N THR A 222 -8.46 16.93 -23.93
CA THR A 222 -9.84 17.45 -23.89
C THR A 222 -10.35 17.59 -22.46
N THR A 223 -11.26 18.54 -22.24
CA THR A 223 -11.83 18.80 -20.90
C THR A 223 -13.25 18.27 -20.80
N PHE A 224 -13.59 17.74 -19.63
CA PHE A 224 -14.92 17.30 -19.23
C PHE A 224 -15.42 18.07 -18.01
N LYS A 225 -14.89 19.27 -17.78
CA LYS A 225 -15.30 20.15 -16.69
C LYS A 225 -16.81 20.42 -16.77
N ASP A 226 -17.46 20.42 -15.61
CA ASP A 226 -18.89 20.69 -15.44
C ASP A 226 -19.82 19.65 -16.10
N LYS A 227 -19.28 18.47 -16.47
CA LYS A 227 -20.04 17.35 -17.03
C LYS A 227 -20.39 16.31 -15.99
N ASN A 228 -21.65 15.88 -15.99
CA ASN A 228 -22.19 14.86 -15.11
C ASN A 228 -22.36 13.53 -15.86
N ALA A 229 -21.65 12.49 -15.44
CA ALA A 229 -21.66 11.19 -16.10
C ALA A 229 -22.18 10.08 -15.18
N LEU A 230 -23.06 9.22 -15.71
CA LEU A 230 -23.46 7.97 -15.09
C LEU A 230 -22.86 6.80 -15.89
N LEU A 231 -22.11 5.93 -15.21
CA LEU A 231 -21.54 4.72 -15.82
C LEU A 231 -21.97 3.47 -15.06
N THR A 232 -22.44 2.48 -15.83
CA THR A 232 -22.71 1.13 -15.32
C THR A 232 -21.78 0.11 -15.96
N GLY A 233 -21.57 -1.03 -15.29
CA GLY A 233 -20.60 -2.04 -15.78
C GLY A 233 -19.13 -1.64 -15.59
N VAL A 234 -18.85 -0.77 -14.61
CA VAL A 234 -17.49 -0.36 -14.27
C VAL A 234 -16.90 -1.44 -13.34
N GLY A 235 -16.19 -2.41 -13.91
CA GLY A 235 -15.47 -3.45 -13.17
C GLY A 235 -13.96 -3.28 -13.25
N LYS A 236 -13.21 -3.98 -12.39
CA LYS A 236 -11.73 -4.06 -12.53
C LYS A 236 -11.39 -4.72 -13.87
N GLY A 237 -10.53 -4.07 -14.66
CA GLY A 237 -10.16 -4.57 -15.99
C GLY A 237 -11.32 -4.52 -16.99
N SER A 238 -12.12 -3.44 -16.97
CA SER A 238 -13.19 -3.18 -17.94
C SER A 238 -12.84 -1.98 -18.82
N ILE A 239 -13.54 -1.80 -19.93
CA ILE A 239 -13.46 -0.55 -20.71
C ILE A 239 -13.97 0.63 -19.87
N GLY A 240 -15.04 0.39 -19.08
CA GLY A 240 -15.67 1.40 -18.25
C GLY A 240 -14.71 2.07 -17.27
N ILE A 241 -13.77 1.33 -16.67
CA ILE A 241 -12.83 1.94 -15.71
C ILE A 241 -11.80 2.85 -16.39
N GLU A 242 -11.39 2.54 -17.62
CA GLU A 242 -10.50 3.43 -18.40
C GLU A 242 -11.25 4.70 -18.85
N ILE A 243 -12.54 4.60 -19.19
CA ILE A 243 -13.39 5.78 -19.46
C ILE A 243 -13.52 6.64 -18.19
N VAL A 244 -13.75 6.05 -17.03
CA VAL A 244 -13.81 6.77 -15.74
C VAL A 244 -12.52 7.54 -15.47
N LYS A 245 -11.35 6.93 -15.69
CA LYS A 245 -10.06 7.62 -15.54
C LYS A 245 -9.96 8.84 -16.46
N GLY A 246 -10.42 8.71 -17.70
CA GLY A 246 -10.45 9.83 -18.65
C GLY A 246 -11.39 10.96 -18.21
N LEU A 247 -12.62 10.64 -17.82
CA LEU A 247 -13.60 11.60 -17.32
C LEU A 247 -13.12 12.33 -16.06
N LEU A 248 -12.56 11.60 -15.10
CA LEU A 248 -12.00 12.19 -13.88
C LEU A 248 -10.80 13.09 -14.17
N SER A 249 -9.93 12.70 -15.11
CA SER A 249 -8.78 13.51 -15.52
C SER A 249 -9.22 14.81 -16.21
N GLY A 250 -10.34 14.79 -16.93
CA GLY A 250 -10.91 15.97 -17.58
C GLY A 250 -11.80 16.84 -16.69
N GLY A 251 -12.04 16.49 -15.42
CA GLY A 251 -12.80 17.34 -14.49
C GLY A 251 -14.29 17.01 -14.36
N ALA A 252 -14.72 15.81 -14.76
CA ALA A 252 -16.12 15.42 -14.70
C ALA A 252 -16.58 15.01 -13.28
N TYR A 253 -17.88 15.16 -13.04
CA TYR A 253 -18.60 14.56 -11.92
C TYR A 253 -19.11 13.19 -12.33
N VAL A 254 -18.60 12.13 -11.71
CA VAL A 254 -18.82 10.76 -12.18
C VAL A 254 -19.54 9.93 -11.13
N VAL A 255 -20.71 9.40 -11.47
CA VAL A 255 -21.42 8.38 -10.70
C VAL A 255 -21.15 7.02 -11.34
N ILE A 256 -20.54 6.12 -10.58
CA ILE A 256 -20.31 4.73 -11.00
C ILE A 256 -21.14 3.78 -10.18
N THR A 257 -21.56 2.70 -10.82
CA THR A 257 -22.31 1.63 -10.17
C THR A 257 -21.47 0.37 -10.02
N THR A 258 -21.54 -0.28 -8.86
CA THR A 258 -20.94 -1.61 -8.63
C THR A 258 -21.96 -2.58 -8.05
N SER A 259 -21.99 -3.80 -8.60
CA SER A 259 -22.79 -4.92 -8.07
C SER A 259 -22.06 -5.72 -7.00
N SER A 260 -20.75 -5.50 -6.82
CA SER A 260 -19.90 -6.21 -5.86
C SER A 260 -19.27 -5.23 -4.87
N TYR A 261 -20.11 -4.60 -4.05
CA TYR A 261 -19.66 -3.61 -3.08
C TYR A 261 -18.98 -4.27 -1.89
N SER A 262 -17.71 -3.92 -1.68
CA SER A 262 -16.88 -4.39 -0.58
C SER A 262 -15.84 -3.32 -0.26
N ARG A 263 -15.20 -3.38 0.91
CA ARG A 263 -14.09 -2.47 1.25
C ARG A 263 -12.99 -2.47 0.19
N LYS A 264 -12.60 -3.66 -0.29
CA LYS A 264 -11.61 -3.83 -1.36
C LYS A 264 -12.03 -3.14 -2.66
N THR A 265 -13.31 -3.21 -3.01
CA THR A 265 -13.87 -2.54 -4.19
C THR A 265 -13.85 -1.01 -4.01
N VAL A 266 -14.18 -0.50 -2.83
CA VAL A 266 -14.17 0.94 -2.52
C VAL A 266 -12.73 1.49 -2.52
N GLU A 267 -11.78 0.79 -1.88
CA GLU A 267 -10.36 1.17 -1.87
C GLU A 267 -9.77 1.19 -3.29
N TYR A 268 -10.19 0.26 -4.16
CA TYR A 268 -9.81 0.27 -5.57
C TYR A 268 -10.27 1.55 -6.29
N TYR A 269 -11.53 1.97 -6.13
CA TYR A 269 -12.03 3.20 -6.74
C TYR A 269 -11.45 4.46 -6.11
N GLN A 270 -11.22 4.45 -4.80
CA GLN A 270 -10.54 5.51 -4.09
C GLN A 270 -9.13 5.72 -4.63
N GLY A 271 -8.36 4.64 -4.83
CA GLY A 271 -7.02 4.71 -5.42
C GLY A 271 -7.02 5.28 -6.85
N ILE A 272 -8.06 4.98 -7.63
CA ILE A 272 -8.25 5.57 -8.97
C ILE A 272 -8.54 7.07 -8.88
N PHE A 273 -9.43 7.49 -7.98
CA PHE A 273 -9.71 8.91 -7.78
C PHE A 273 -8.48 9.67 -7.27
N GLN A 274 -7.69 9.10 -6.36
CA GLN A 274 -6.43 9.70 -5.88
C GLN A 274 -5.39 9.87 -6.99
N SER A 275 -5.40 8.96 -7.98
CA SER A 275 -4.44 8.96 -9.08
C SER A 275 -4.86 9.86 -10.25
N PHE A 276 -6.15 9.88 -10.61
CA PHE A 276 -6.67 10.52 -11.83
C PHE A 276 -7.66 11.66 -11.56
N GLY A 277 -8.15 11.83 -10.32
CA GLY A 277 -9.06 12.90 -9.96
C GLY A 277 -8.41 14.27 -10.15
N SER A 278 -8.98 15.08 -11.04
CA SER A 278 -8.56 16.45 -11.29
C SER A 278 -9.35 17.46 -10.47
N ARG A 279 -8.93 18.73 -10.49
CA ARG A 279 -9.63 19.83 -9.81
C ARG A 279 -11.08 19.92 -10.30
N GLY A 280 -12.01 19.88 -9.34
CA GLY A 280 -13.45 19.94 -9.62
C GLY A 280 -14.09 18.60 -9.99
N SER A 281 -13.30 17.54 -10.22
CA SER A 281 -13.86 16.20 -10.44
C SER A 281 -14.39 15.59 -9.14
N THR A 282 -15.40 14.72 -9.25
CA THR A 282 -15.87 13.88 -8.13
C THR A 282 -16.14 12.46 -8.61
N LEU A 283 -16.00 11.50 -7.71
CA LEU A 283 -16.37 10.11 -7.94
C LEU A 283 -17.35 9.65 -6.87
N THR A 284 -18.57 9.32 -7.27
CA THR A 284 -19.59 8.72 -6.40
C THR A 284 -19.76 7.26 -6.76
N VAL A 285 -19.48 6.36 -5.81
CA VAL A 285 -19.61 4.91 -5.98
C VAL A 285 -20.90 4.45 -5.32
N VAL A 286 -21.80 3.83 -6.08
CA VAL A 286 -23.12 3.38 -5.59
C VAL A 286 -23.29 1.87 -5.78
N THR A 287 -23.89 1.21 -4.79
CA THR A 287 -24.37 -0.18 -4.91
C THR A 287 -25.57 -0.24 -5.84
N PHE A 288 -25.53 -1.08 -6.86
CA PHE A 288 -26.61 -1.11 -7.85
C PHE A 288 -26.69 -2.44 -8.58
N ASN A 289 -27.90 -2.98 -8.65
CA ASN A 289 -28.22 -4.12 -9.50
C ASN A 289 -29.04 -3.66 -10.71
N GLN A 290 -28.40 -3.56 -11.88
CA GLN A 290 -29.10 -3.13 -13.11
C GLN A 290 -30.22 -4.07 -13.54
N ALA A 291 -30.29 -5.32 -13.07
CA ALA A 291 -31.41 -6.22 -13.35
C ALA A 291 -32.66 -5.94 -12.48
N SER A 292 -32.49 -5.22 -11.36
CA SER A 292 -33.59 -4.77 -10.49
C SER A 292 -34.25 -3.50 -11.06
N LYS A 293 -35.57 -3.54 -11.25
CA LYS A 293 -36.33 -2.35 -11.68
C LYS A 293 -36.32 -1.27 -10.58
N GLN A 294 -36.46 -1.71 -9.32
CA GLN A 294 -36.48 -0.81 -8.17
C GLN A 294 -35.15 -0.07 -8.03
N ASP A 295 -34.03 -0.75 -8.23
CA ASP A 295 -32.70 -0.13 -8.18
C ASP A 295 -32.54 0.90 -9.31
N VAL A 296 -33.03 0.61 -10.53
CA VAL A 296 -32.98 1.54 -11.66
C VAL A 296 -33.70 2.84 -11.34
N GLU A 297 -34.91 2.75 -10.79
CA GLU A 297 -35.71 3.91 -10.40
C GLU A 297 -35.05 4.65 -9.22
N ALA A 298 -34.63 3.92 -8.19
CA ALA A 298 -33.97 4.48 -7.00
C ALA A 298 -32.65 5.18 -7.32
N LEU A 299 -31.84 4.63 -8.24
CA LEU A 299 -30.57 5.22 -8.67
C LEU A 299 -30.79 6.57 -9.36
N VAL A 300 -31.72 6.61 -10.32
CA VAL A 300 -32.02 7.85 -11.04
C VAL A 300 -32.65 8.88 -10.10
N ASP A 301 -33.51 8.45 -9.18
CA ASP A 301 -34.07 9.31 -8.13
C ASP A 301 -32.98 9.89 -7.24
N TYR A 302 -32.05 9.07 -6.76
CA TYR A 302 -30.90 9.50 -5.95
C TYR A 302 -30.04 10.55 -6.67
N ILE A 303 -29.73 10.35 -7.96
CA ILE A 303 -28.92 11.29 -8.75
C ILE A 303 -29.61 12.66 -8.87
N TYR A 304 -30.90 12.68 -9.21
CA TYR A 304 -31.63 13.94 -9.48
C TYR A 304 -32.22 14.60 -8.22
N ALA A 305 -32.45 13.87 -7.13
CA ALA A 305 -33.04 14.39 -5.90
C ALA A 305 -32.01 14.62 -4.80
N ASN A 306 -31.09 13.67 -4.57
CA ASN A 306 -30.13 13.75 -3.47
C ASN A 306 -28.82 14.40 -3.91
N LEU A 307 -28.27 14.00 -5.05
CA LEU A 307 -27.03 14.61 -5.58
C LEU A 307 -27.29 15.94 -6.30
N GLY A 308 -28.54 16.21 -6.69
CA GLY A 308 -28.92 17.41 -7.43
C GLY A 308 -28.26 17.51 -8.81
N MET A 309 -27.86 16.38 -9.39
CA MET A 309 -27.14 16.32 -10.67
C MET A 309 -28.10 16.15 -11.85
N ASP A 310 -27.88 16.90 -12.93
CA ASP A 310 -28.52 16.67 -14.23
C ASP A 310 -27.53 15.98 -15.17
N LEU A 311 -27.85 14.78 -15.65
CA LEU A 311 -26.89 13.94 -16.39
C LEU A 311 -26.65 14.46 -17.81
N ASP A 312 -25.36 14.58 -18.16
CA ASP A 312 -24.88 14.88 -19.52
C ASP A 312 -24.49 13.61 -20.28
N TYR A 313 -23.95 12.61 -19.58
CA TYR A 313 -23.47 11.37 -20.19
C TYR A 313 -24.05 10.14 -19.49
N ILE A 314 -24.50 9.16 -20.27
CA ILE A 314 -24.98 7.87 -19.77
C ILE A 314 -24.26 6.77 -20.54
N ILE A 315 -23.46 5.97 -19.84
CA ILE A 315 -22.68 4.86 -20.41
C ILE A 315 -23.15 3.55 -19.75
N PRO A 316 -24.22 2.92 -20.27
CA PRO A 316 -24.85 1.74 -19.66
C PRO A 316 -24.13 0.45 -20.08
N PHE A 317 -22.89 0.24 -19.62
CA PHE A 317 -22.03 -0.89 -20.03
C PHE A 317 -22.19 -2.16 -19.17
N ALA A 318 -23.17 -2.21 -18.26
CA ALA A 318 -23.42 -3.42 -17.48
C ALA A 318 -23.76 -4.63 -18.37
N GLY A 319 -23.03 -5.73 -18.14
CA GLY A 319 -23.17 -7.00 -18.86
C GLY A 319 -22.74 -8.17 -17.97
N ILE A 320 -23.31 -9.35 -18.23
CA ILE A 320 -22.94 -10.62 -17.58
C ILE A 320 -22.46 -11.57 -18.69
N PRO A 321 -21.39 -12.34 -18.49
CA PRO A 321 -20.97 -13.34 -19.47
C PRO A 321 -21.97 -14.50 -19.54
N GLU A 322 -22.35 -14.88 -20.77
CA GLU A 322 -23.31 -15.95 -21.09
C GLU A 322 -22.66 -17.13 -21.85
N ASN A 323 -21.33 -17.18 -21.93
CA ASN A 323 -20.57 -18.16 -22.72
C ASN A 323 -21.05 -19.62 -22.54
N GLY A 324 -21.18 -20.33 -23.65
CA GLY A 324 -21.51 -21.76 -23.70
C GLY A 324 -23.01 -22.07 -23.66
N ARG A 325 -23.86 -21.09 -24.00
CA ARG A 325 -25.31 -21.26 -24.11
C ARG A 325 -25.74 -21.08 -25.55
N GLU A 326 -26.24 -22.14 -26.17
CA GLU A 326 -26.92 -22.07 -27.46
C GLU A 326 -28.43 -21.98 -27.25
N ILE A 327 -29.21 -22.08 -28.33
CA ILE A 327 -30.67 -21.92 -28.30
C ILE A 327 -31.38 -22.99 -27.45
N ASP A 328 -30.79 -24.17 -27.29
CA ASP A 328 -31.29 -25.27 -26.45
C ASP A 328 -30.90 -25.14 -24.97
N GLY A 329 -29.89 -24.31 -24.67
CA GLY A 329 -29.32 -24.09 -23.34
C GLY A 329 -29.67 -22.75 -22.71
N LEU A 330 -30.70 -22.05 -23.20
CA LEU A 330 -31.17 -20.79 -22.61
C LEU A 330 -31.81 -21.04 -21.24
N ASP A 331 -31.25 -20.42 -20.21
CA ASP A 331 -31.64 -20.57 -18.81
C ASP A 331 -32.08 -19.23 -18.19
N ASP A 332 -32.38 -19.27 -16.89
CA ASP A 332 -32.72 -18.10 -16.08
C ASP A 332 -31.63 -17.02 -16.11
N ARG A 333 -30.37 -17.43 -16.23
CA ARG A 333 -29.23 -16.51 -16.36
C ARG A 333 -29.26 -15.75 -17.69
N SER A 334 -29.63 -16.39 -18.80
CA SER A 334 -29.79 -15.69 -20.08
C SER A 334 -30.91 -14.65 -20.02
N GLU A 335 -32.05 -15.00 -19.44
CA GLU A 335 -33.17 -14.06 -19.28
C GLU A 335 -32.79 -12.87 -18.38
N LEU A 336 -32.07 -13.13 -17.29
CA LEU A 336 -31.56 -12.09 -16.39
C LEU A 336 -30.57 -11.16 -17.12
N ALA A 337 -29.66 -11.71 -17.92
CA ALA A 337 -28.69 -10.95 -18.69
C ALA A 337 -29.38 -10.08 -19.75
N HIS A 338 -30.37 -10.63 -20.49
CA HIS A 338 -31.19 -9.89 -21.45
C HIS A 338 -31.96 -8.74 -20.78
N ARG A 339 -32.58 -9.02 -19.63
CA ARG A 339 -33.27 -7.99 -18.84
C ARG A 339 -32.34 -6.86 -18.42
N MET A 340 -31.10 -7.17 -18.05
CA MET A 340 -30.12 -6.17 -17.65
C MET A 340 -29.59 -5.34 -18.82
N MET A 341 -29.22 -5.99 -19.93
CA MET A 341 -28.57 -5.37 -21.08
C MET A 341 -29.53 -4.61 -21.99
N LEU A 342 -30.81 -4.99 -22.03
CA LEU A 342 -31.82 -4.35 -22.89
C LEU A 342 -32.96 -3.73 -22.07
N VAL A 343 -33.80 -4.56 -21.43
CA VAL A 343 -35.07 -4.09 -20.83
C VAL A 343 -34.84 -2.99 -19.81
N ASN A 344 -33.90 -3.19 -18.90
CA ASN A 344 -33.59 -2.22 -17.86
C ASN A 344 -32.69 -1.08 -18.34
N LEU A 345 -31.91 -1.26 -19.42
CA LEU A 345 -31.28 -0.13 -20.11
C LEU A 345 -32.35 0.85 -20.58
N LEU A 346 -33.41 0.36 -21.24
CA LEU A 346 -34.54 1.20 -21.66
C LEU A 346 -35.22 1.88 -20.47
N ARG A 347 -35.35 1.19 -19.33
CA ARG A 347 -35.92 1.77 -18.10
C ARG A 347 -35.03 2.87 -17.51
N VAL A 348 -33.70 2.71 -17.52
CA VAL A 348 -32.76 3.77 -17.09
C VAL A 348 -32.97 5.02 -17.93
N LEU A 349 -33.01 4.87 -19.27
CA LEU A 349 -33.24 6.01 -20.18
C LEU A 349 -34.61 6.65 -19.95
N GLY A 350 -35.66 5.83 -19.79
CA GLY A 350 -37.01 6.31 -19.51
C GLY A 350 -37.13 7.07 -18.17
N ALA A 351 -36.46 6.58 -17.12
CA ALA A 351 -36.42 7.23 -15.82
C ALA A 351 -35.71 8.58 -15.89
N VAL A 352 -34.54 8.66 -16.55
CA VAL A 352 -33.80 9.91 -16.73
C VAL A 352 -34.64 10.92 -17.52
N LYS A 353 -35.27 10.49 -18.62
CA LYS A 353 -36.17 11.35 -19.39
C LYS A 353 -37.31 11.89 -18.53
N THR A 354 -37.91 11.05 -17.68
CA THR A 354 -39.00 11.46 -16.80
C THR A 354 -38.55 12.52 -15.80
N LYS A 355 -37.36 12.37 -15.21
CA LYS A 355 -36.80 13.37 -14.29
C LYS A 355 -36.47 14.69 -14.99
N LYS A 356 -35.83 14.66 -16.16
CA LYS A 356 -35.56 15.87 -16.95
C LYS A 356 -36.87 16.58 -17.35
N ALA A 357 -37.87 15.83 -17.82
CA ALA A 357 -39.17 16.38 -18.20
C ALA A 357 -39.91 17.01 -17.00
N SER A 358 -39.91 16.35 -15.84
CA SER A 358 -40.55 16.87 -14.61
C SER A 358 -39.94 18.18 -14.10
N ARG A 359 -38.69 18.47 -14.47
CA ARG A 359 -37.94 19.67 -14.08
C ARG A 359 -37.80 20.68 -15.22
N HIS A 360 -38.42 20.42 -16.37
CA HIS A 360 -38.35 21.25 -17.58
C HIS A 360 -36.92 21.44 -18.14
N PHE A 361 -36.03 20.45 -17.99
CA PHE A 361 -34.69 20.46 -18.59
C PHE A 361 -34.73 20.08 -20.08
N VAL A 362 -35.17 21.01 -20.92
CA VAL A 362 -35.35 20.78 -22.39
C VAL A 362 -34.09 21.13 -23.19
N THR A 363 -33.17 21.92 -22.64
CA THR A 363 -31.99 22.46 -23.34
C THR A 363 -30.67 21.79 -22.99
N ARG A 364 -30.70 20.75 -22.14
CA ARG A 364 -29.52 19.97 -21.71
C ARG A 364 -29.77 18.48 -21.93
N PRO A 365 -29.75 18.00 -23.18
CA PRO A 365 -29.97 16.58 -23.44
C PRO A 365 -28.79 15.75 -22.94
N GLY A 366 -29.08 14.57 -22.37
CA GLY A 366 -28.06 13.60 -21.98
C GLY A 366 -27.64 12.73 -23.16
N GLN A 367 -26.34 12.69 -23.50
CA GLN A 367 -25.81 11.79 -24.51
C GLN A 367 -25.66 10.38 -23.95
N VAL A 368 -26.31 9.42 -24.61
CA VAL A 368 -26.22 8.00 -24.29
C VAL A 368 -25.21 7.36 -25.22
N ILE A 369 -24.15 6.79 -24.64
CA ILE A 369 -23.18 5.99 -25.37
C ILE A 369 -23.64 4.54 -25.36
N LEU A 370 -24.35 4.10 -26.40
CA LEU A 370 -24.90 2.75 -26.47
C LEU A 370 -23.79 1.74 -26.82
N PRO A 371 -23.54 0.72 -25.99
CA PRO A 371 -22.60 -0.35 -26.33
C PRO A 371 -23.24 -1.31 -27.33
N LEU A 372 -23.01 -1.09 -28.61
CA LEU A 372 -23.42 -1.98 -29.69
C LEU A 372 -22.33 -3.03 -29.95
N SER A 373 -22.70 -4.08 -30.69
CA SER A 373 -21.81 -5.18 -31.02
C SER A 373 -21.84 -5.44 -32.52
N PRO A 374 -20.69 -5.72 -33.17
CA PRO A 374 -20.68 -6.22 -34.54
C PRO A 374 -21.10 -7.69 -34.62
N ASN A 375 -21.19 -8.39 -33.48
CA ASN A 375 -21.63 -9.78 -33.41
C ASN A 375 -23.14 -9.87 -33.17
N HIS A 376 -23.89 -10.29 -34.19
CA HIS A 376 -25.31 -10.61 -34.13
C HIS A 376 -25.54 -12.11 -34.32
N GLY A 377 -24.91 -12.94 -33.49
CA GLY A 377 -24.99 -14.41 -33.59
C GLY A 377 -23.99 -15.03 -34.57
N LEU A 378 -22.92 -14.31 -34.93
CA LEU A 378 -21.85 -14.81 -35.81
C LEU A 378 -21.02 -15.91 -35.15
N PHE A 379 -20.80 -15.83 -33.84
CA PHE A 379 -20.01 -16.81 -33.09
C PHE A 379 -20.82 -17.97 -32.51
N GLY A 380 -22.12 -17.76 -32.26
CA GLY A 380 -22.96 -18.65 -31.46
C GLY A 380 -22.49 -18.76 -30.00
N ASN A 381 -23.17 -19.60 -29.21
CA ASN A 381 -22.83 -19.89 -27.80
C ASN A 381 -22.84 -18.67 -26.85
N ASP A 382 -23.52 -17.59 -27.22
CA ASP A 382 -23.54 -16.31 -26.51
C ASP A 382 -24.89 -16.01 -25.81
N GLY A 383 -25.75 -17.02 -25.62
CA GLY A 383 -27.02 -16.88 -24.90
C GLY A 383 -27.95 -15.87 -25.56
N LEU A 384 -28.46 -14.90 -24.80
CA LEU A 384 -29.30 -13.80 -25.31
C LEU A 384 -28.51 -12.50 -25.54
N TYR A 385 -27.19 -12.57 -25.61
CA TYR A 385 -26.34 -11.40 -25.85
C TYR A 385 -26.65 -10.74 -27.20
N SER A 386 -26.72 -11.54 -28.26
CA SER A 386 -26.90 -11.04 -29.62
C SER A 386 -28.23 -10.32 -29.80
N GLU A 387 -29.30 -10.89 -29.25
CA GLU A 387 -30.67 -10.37 -29.19
C GLU A 387 -30.72 -9.06 -28.41
N SER A 388 -29.99 -8.96 -27.30
CA SER A 388 -29.90 -7.75 -26.49
C SER A 388 -29.24 -6.60 -27.25
N LYS A 389 -28.15 -6.90 -27.97
CA LYS A 389 -27.35 -5.90 -28.70
C LYS A 389 -28.05 -5.41 -29.96
N ILE A 390 -28.59 -6.31 -30.78
CA ILE A 390 -29.32 -5.93 -32.00
C ILE A 390 -30.60 -5.16 -31.66
N SER A 391 -31.33 -5.56 -30.60
CA SER A 391 -32.55 -4.86 -30.18
C SER A 391 -32.28 -3.43 -29.71
N SER A 392 -31.08 -3.15 -29.19
CA SER A 392 -30.69 -1.81 -28.76
C SER A 392 -30.59 -0.82 -29.93
N GLU A 393 -30.38 -1.29 -31.15
CA GLU A 393 -30.31 -0.44 -32.36
C GLU A 393 -31.66 0.19 -32.70
N THR A 394 -32.77 -0.39 -32.24
CA THR A 394 -34.11 0.19 -32.43
C THR A 394 -34.22 1.59 -31.82
N LEU A 395 -33.41 1.92 -30.81
CA LEU A 395 -33.35 3.24 -30.18
C LEU A 395 -33.05 4.36 -31.18
N PHE A 396 -32.27 4.09 -32.23
CA PHE A 396 -31.98 5.09 -33.27
C PHE A 396 -33.21 5.55 -34.03
N GLN A 397 -34.18 4.64 -34.23
CA GLN A 397 -35.45 4.98 -34.86
C GLN A 397 -36.41 5.60 -33.84
N ARG A 398 -36.45 5.05 -32.63
CA ARG A 398 -37.29 5.54 -31.53
C ARG A 398 -36.97 6.98 -31.12
N TRP A 399 -35.70 7.40 -31.23
CA TRP A 399 -35.29 8.78 -30.98
C TRP A 399 -36.06 9.80 -31.83
N ALA A 400 -36.34 9.45 -33.10
CA ALA A 400 -37.08 10.31 -34.01
C ALA A 400 -38.60 10.08 -33.97
N SER A 401 -39.06 8.88 -33.61
CA SER A 401 -40.49 8.54 -33.61
C SER A 401 -41.22 8.81 -32.27
N GLU A 402 -40.48 9.03 -31.18
CA GLU A 402 -41.03 9.23 -29.84
C GLU A 402 -40.63 10.61 -29.24
N SER A 403 -41.27 10.99 -28.13
CA SER A 403 -41.15 12.32 -27.50
C SER A 403 -40.02 12.45 -26.47
N TRP A 404 -38.91 11.76 -26.67
CA TRP A 404 -37.75 11.81 -25.76
C TRP A 404 -36.44 12.32 -26.39
N GLY A 405 -36.41 12.54 -27.70
CA GLY A 405 -35.22 13.04 -28.40
C GLY A 405 -34.78 14.46 -27.99
N GLU A 406 -35.66 15.24 -27.34
CA GLU A 406 -35.32 16.54 -26.75
C GLU A 406 -34.52 16.40 -25.42
N TYR A 407 -34.60 15.26 -24.74
CA TYR A 407 -33.98 15.03 -23.43
C TYR A 407 -32.76 14.12 -23.49
N LEU A 408 -32.66 13.27 -24.51
CA LEU A 408 -31.57 12.32 -24.69
C LEU A 408 -31.11 12.32 -26.14
N CYS A 409 -29.80 12.22 -26.34
CA CYS A 409 -29.14 12.06 -27.64
C CYS A 409 -28.44 10.70 -27.68
N LEU A 410 -28.24 10.14 -28.88
CA LEU A 410 -27.65 8.81 -29.02
C LEU A 410 -26.34 8.85 -29.81
N ALA A 411 -25.31 8.22 -29.27
CA ALA A 411 -24.14 7.76 -30.00
C ALA A 411 -24.00 6.25 -29.76
N GLY A 412 -24.25 5.44 -30.79
CA GLY A 412 -23.98 4.01 -30.69
C GLY A 412 -22.54 3.72 -31.06
N ALA A 413 -21.82 3.08 -30.15
CA ALA A 413 -20.46 2.62 -30.36
C ALA A 413 -20.51 1.12 -30.64
N VAL A 414 -20.20 0.72 -31.88
CA VAL A 414 -20.02 -0.69 -32.26
C VAL A 414 -18.62 -1.10 -31.80
N ILE A 415 -18.55 -1.68 -30.60
CA ILE A 415 -17.27 -1.95 -29.92
C ILE A 415 -16.62 -3.19 -30.53
N GLY A 416 -15.40 -3.02 -31.04
CA GLY A 416 -14.58 -4.11 -31.59
C GLY A 416 -13.92 -5.00 -30.54
N TRP A 417 -13.06 -5.88 -31.04
CA TRP A 417 -12.31 -6.81 -30.20
C TRP A 417 -11.38 -6.07 -29.24
N THR A 418 -11.72 -6.10 -27.95
CA THR A 418 -10.98 -5.39 -26.92
C THR A 418 -10.27 -6.38 -25.99
N ARG A 419 -8.95 -6.31 -25.98
CA ARG A 419 -8.04 -7.21 -25.25
C ARG A 419 -7.93 -6.81 -23.78
N GLY A 420 -7.60 -7.80 -22.95
CA GLY A 420 -7.29 -7.59 -21.53
C GLY A 420 -8.50 -7.33 -20.63
N ILE A 421 -9.73 -7.37 -21.17
CA ILE A 421 -10.95 -7.26 -20.36
C ILE A 421 -11.41 -8.62 -19.85
N GLY A 422 -12.02 -8.66 -18.66
CA GLY A 422 -12.44 -9.92 -18.03
C GLY A 422 -13.34 -10.81 -18.91
N LEU A 423 -14.19 -10.22 -19.76
CA LEU A 423 -15.08 -10.96 -20.68
C LEU A 423 -14.34 -11.61 -21.86
N MET A 424 -13.27 -10.97 -22.37
CA MET A 424 -12.52 -11.42 -23.55
C MET A 424 -11.15 -11.99 -23.21
N GLY A 425 -10.80 -12.14 -21.93
CA GLY A 425 -9.54 -12.71 -21.47
C GLY A 425 -9.16 -14.04 -22.16
N PRO A 426 -10.09 -15.01 -22.28
CA PRO A 426 -9.82 -16.28 -22.98
C PRO A 426 -9.54 -16.14 -24.47
N THR A 427 -9.95 -15.03 -25.10
CA THR A 427 -9.77 -14.80 -26.54
C THR A 427 -8.53 -13.97 -26.86
N ASN A 428 -7.80 -13.46 -25.86
CA ASN A 428 -6.55 -12.74 -26.05
C ASN A 428 -5.50 -13.56 -26.84
N ILE A 429 -5.42 -14.88 -26.60
CA ILE A 429 -4.41 -15.75 -27.21
C ILE A 429 -4.49 -15.79 -28.74
N ILE A 430 -5.66 -15.58 -29.32
CA ILE A 430 -5.84 -15.61 -30.78
C ILE A 430 -5.67 -14.23 -31.43
N ALA A 431 -5.63 -13.16 -30.64
CA ALA A 431 -5.56 -11.79 -31.16
C ALA A 431 -4.30 -11.52 -31.99
N HIS A 432 -3.16 -12.10 -31.59
CA HIS A 432 -1.89 -11.96 -32.33
C HIS A 432 -1.99 -12.49 -33.77
N GLU A 433 -2.43 -13.74 -33.95
CA GLU A 433 -2.61 -14.30 -35.30
C GLU A 433 -3.78 -13.64 -36.03
N LEU A 434 -4.80 -13.15 -35.31
CA LEU A 434 -5.94 -12.48 -35.92
C LEU A 434 -5.54 -11.18 -36.64
N GLU A 435 -4.67 -10.37 -36.05
CA GLU A 435 -4.20 -9.13 -36.68
C GLU A 435 -3.40 -9.38 -37.97
N SER A 436 -2.84 -10.59 -38.17
CA SER A 436 -2.17 -10.95 -39.43
C SER A 436 -3.11 -11.03 -40.64
N TYR A 437 -4.43 -11.05 -40.41
CA TYR A 437 -5.45 -11.03 -41.47
C TYR A 437 -5.85 -9.60 -41.92
N GLY A 438 -5.17 -8.55 -41.44
CA GLY A 438 -5.51 -7.16 -41.80
C GLY A 438 -6.76 -6.64 -41.07
N VAL A 439 -6.83 -6.94 -39.77
CA VAL A 439 -7.77 -6.35 -38.82
C VAL A 439 -7.03 -5.80 -37.62
N ARG A 440 -7.65 -4.86 -36.90
CA ARG A 440 -7.08 -4.27 -35.69
C ARG A 440 -7.85 -4.71 -34.44
N THR A 441 -7.13 -5.20 -33.45
CA THR A 441 -7.66 -5.41 -32.09
C THR A 441 -7.25 -4.26 -31.19
N PHE A 442 -8.00 -3.96 -30.13
CA PHE A 442 -7.75 -2.80 -29.28
C PHE A 442 -7.40 -3.21 -27.86
N SER A 443 -6.57 -2.45 -27.16
CA SER A 443 -6.46 -2.50 -25.71
C SER A 443 -7.66 -1.78 -25.08
N ALA A 444 -7.93 -2.02 -23.79
CA ALA A 444 -8.99 -1.31 -23.07
C ALA A 444 -8.79 0.23 -23.07
N LYS A 445 -7.54 0.69 -23.08
CA LYS A 445 -7.19 2.12 -23.14
C LYS A 445 -7.49 2.73 -24.51
N GLU A 446 -7.07 2.05 -25.59
CA GLU A 446 -7.37 2.48 -26.96
C GLU A 446 -8.89 2.56 -27.19
N MET A 447 -9.64 1.56 -26.74
CA MET A 447 -11.09 1.57 -26.87
C MET A 447 -11.76 2.67 -26.03
N ALA A 448 -11.26 2.91 -24.81
CA ALA A 448 -11.76 4.02 -23.98
C ALA A 448 -11.46 5.38 -24.61
N PHE A 449 -10.28 5.58 -25.21
CA PHE A 449 -9.91 6.77 -25.95
C PHE A 449 -10.86 7.01 -27.14
N ASN A 450 -11.17 5.97 -27.91
CA ASN A 450 -12.13 6.05 -29.00
C ASN A 450 -13.53 6.49 -28.51
N ILE A 451 -14.01 5.89 -27.42
CA ILE A 451 -15.32 6.23 -26.84
C ILE A 451 -15.34 7.66 -26.28
N LEU A 452 -14.28 8.10 -25.61
CA LEU A 452 -14.15 9.47 -25.11
C LEU A 452 -14.17 10.49 -26.25
N GLY A 453 -13.66 10.13 -27.43
CA GLY A 453 -13.78 10.96 -28.65
C GLY A 453 -15.23 11.26 -29.04
N LEU A 454 -16.16 10.32 -28.83
CA LEU A 454 -17.58 10.53 -29.11
C LEU A 454 -18.24 11.55 -28.17
N MET A 455 -17.61 11.82 -27.03
CA MET A 455 -18.10 12.73 -25.99
C MET A 455 -17.60 14.18 -26.19
N HIS A 456 -16.78 14.42 -27.23
CA HIS A 456 -16.24 15.73 -27.57
C HIS A 456 -17.36 16.73 -27.91
N PRO A 457 -17.25 18.03 -27.52
CA PRO A 457 -18.32 19.02 -27.72
C PRO A 457 -18.83 19.15 -29.17
N LEU A 458 -17.93 18.99 -30.14
CA LEU A 458 -18.29 19.03 -31.57
C LEU A 458 -19.20 17.86 -31.97
N LEU A 459 -18.86 16.64 -31.57
CA LEU A 459 -19.69 15.47 -31.85
C LEU A 459 -20.98 15.46 -31.03
N PHE A 460 -20.92 15.93 -29.77
CA PHE A 460 -22.12 16.12 -28.96
C PHE A 460 -23.12 17.05 -29.66
N SER A 461 -22.66 18.16 -30.26
CA SER A 461 -23.50 19.08 -31.03
C SER A 461 -24.16 18.41 -32.24
N ILE A 462 -23.46 17.46 -32.89
CA ILE A 462 -24.02 16.66 -33.99
C ILE A 462 -25.09 15.68 -33.46
N THR A 463 -24.84 15.01 -32.32
CA THR A 463 -25.80 14.06 -31.73
C THR A 463 -27.14 14.68 -31.30
N GLN A 464 -27.19 16.01 -31.13
CA GLN A 464 -28.43 16.74 -30.88
C GLN A 464 -29.32 16.87 -32.13
N VAL A 465 -28.73 16.76 -33.32
CA VAL A 465 -29.42 16.91 -34.60
C VAL A 465 -29.75 15.55 -35.21
N GLU A 466 -28.79 14.62 -35.20
CA GLU A 466 -28.97 13.27 -35.71
C GLU A 466 -28.20 12.25 -34.85
N PRO A 467 -28.74 11.03 -34.65
CA PRO A 467 -28.00 9.99 -33.95
C PRO A 467 -26.73 9.58 -34.72
N ILE A 468 -25.66 9.30 -33.98
CA ILE A 468 -24.38 8.88 -34.55
C ILE A 468 -24.20 7.37 -34.39
N TRP A 469 -23.77 6.74 -35.48
CA TRP A 469 -23.33 5.34 -35.49
C TRP A 469 -21.81 5.30 -35.67
N ALA A 470 -21.08 4.92 -34.62
CA ALA A 470 -19.63 4.85 -34.62
C ALA A 470 -19.17 3.40 -34.75
N GLU A 471 -18.51 3.09 -35.86
CA GLU A 471 -17.91 1.78 -36.11
C GLU A 471 -16.50 1.76 -35.50
N LEU A 472 -16.37 1.14 -34.33
CA LEU A 472 -15.11 1.01 -33.58
C LEU A 472 -14.62 -0.45 -33.60
N ASN A 473 -14.89 -1.17 -34.70
CA ASN A 473 -14.71 -2.62 -34.78
C ASN A 473 -13.30 -3.06 -35.23
N GLY A 474 -12.51 -2.18 -35.84
CA GLY A 474 -11.17 -2.49 -36.36
C GLY A 474 -11.15 -3.25 -37.68
N GLY A 475 -12.18 -3.11 -38.52
CA GLY A 475 -12.28 -3.71 -39.85
C GLY A 475 -12.73 -5.18 -39.85
N MET A 476 -13.17 -5.71 -38.72
CA MET A 476 -13.57 -7.12 -38.58
C MET A 476 -14.82 -7.50 -39.38
N ASP A 477 -15.69 -6.53 -39.64
CA ASP A 477 -16.86 -6.68 -40.53
C ASP A 477 -16.49 -7.00 -41.98
N ARG A 478 -15.23 -6.76 -42.37
CA ARG A 478 -14.73 -7.01 -43.73
C ARG A 478 -14.19 -8.42 -43.93
N LEU A 479 -13.99 -9.19 -42.85
CA LEU A 479 -13.51 -10.57 -42.95
C LEU A 479 -14.69 -11.53 -43.14
N PRO A 480 -14.78 -12.24 -44.29
CA PRO A 480 -15.75 -13.32 -44.44
C PRO A 480 -15.39 -14.48 -43.49
N ASP A 481 -16.40 -15.21 -43.03
CA ASP A 481 -16.24 -16.41 -42.18
C ASP A 481 -15.38 -16.17 -40.92
N PHE A 482 -15.57 -15.02 -40.27
CA PHE A 482 -14.79 -14.58 -39.10
C PHE A 482 -14.77 -15.62 -37.96
N ALA A 483 -15.90 -16.28 -37.70
CA ALA A 483 -16.00 -17.33 -36.69
C ALA A 483 -15.12 -18.56 -37.02
N ASP A 484 -15.06 -18.96 -38.30
CA ASP A 484 -14.21 -20.06 -38.74
C ASP A 484 -12.73 -19.70 -38.69
N ILE A 485 -12.37 -18.45 -39.02
CA ILE A 485 -10.99 -17.95 -38.89
C ILE A 485 -10.53 -18.06 -37.43
N THR A 486 -11.31 -17.53 -36.48
CA THR A 486 -10.95 -17.56 -35.06
C THR A 486 -10.86 -18.99 -34.50
N THR A 487 -11.77 -19.87 -34.92
CA THR A 487 -11.76 -21.29 -34.55
C THR A 487 -10.53 -22.01 -35.09
N ARG A 488 -10.17 -21.79 -36.37
CA ARG A 488 -8.96 -22.36 -36.98
C ARG A 488 -7.69 -21.91 -36.26
N ILE A 489 -7.56 -20.62 -35.92
CA ILE A 489 -6.42 -20.09 -35.16
C ILE A 489 -6.31 -20.81 -33.81
N ARG A 490 -7.42 -20.93 -33.08
CA ARG A 490 -7.45 -21.60 -31.78
C ARG A 490 -7.03 -23.07 -31.87
N ILE A 491 -7.58 -23.82 -32.83
CA ILE A 491 -7.24 -25.23 -33.05
C ILE A 491 -5.75 -25.38 -33.38
N LYS A 492 -5.23 -24.54 -34.28
CA LYS A 492 -3.81 -24.55 -34.68
C LYS A 492 -2.89 -24.28 -33.50
N LEU A 493 -3.20 -23.29 -32.66
CA LEU A 493 -2.42 -22.96 -31.45
C LEU A 493 -2.44 -24.11 -30.44
N ASN A 494 -3.62 -24.66 -30.14
CA ASN A 494 -3.74 -25.78 -29.20
C ASN A 494 -3.01 -27.02 -29.72
N LYS A 495 -3.17 -27.36 -31.00
CA LYS A 495 -2.46 -28.47 -31.63
C LYS A 495 -0.94 -28.31 -31.54
N LYS A 496 -0.42 -27.10 -31.78
CA LYS A 496 1.02 -26.79 -31.63
C LYS A 496 1.48 -26.95 -30.18
N ALA A 497 0.69 -26.47 -29.22
CA ALA A 497 0.99 -26.58 -27.78
C ALA A 497 0.95 -28.04 -27.29
N ASP A 498 -0.07 -28.80 -27.69
CA ASP A 498 -0.23 -30.22 -27.34
C ASP A 498 0.89 -31.07 -27.94
N LEU A 499 1.26 -30.85 -29.21
CA LEU A 499 2.38 -31.52 -29.86
C LEU A 499 3.70 -31.26 -29.11
N ARG A 500 3.98 -30.01 -28.73
CA ARG A 500 5.20 -29.68 -27.98
C ARG A 500 5.19 -30.26 -26.56
N ARG A 501 4.05 -30.25 -25.88
CA ARG A 501 3.89 -30.92 -24.57
C ARG A 501 4.12 -32.43 -24.68
N ALA A 502 3.63 -33.07 -25.74
CA ALA A 502 3.87 -34.48 -26.00
C ALA A 502 5.36 -34.76 -26.23
N ILE A 503 6.01 -34.01 -27.13
CA ILE A 503 7.46 -34.14 -27.40
C ILE A 503 8.29 -33.89 -26.13
N ALA A 504 7.96 -32.88 -25.34
CA ALA A 504 8.69 -32.58 -24.10
C ALA A 504 8.57 -33.70 -23.06
N ARG A 505 7.39 -34.31 -22.93
CA ARG A 505 7.16 -35.48 -22.05
C ARG A 505 7.90 -36.72 -22.57
N ASP A 506 7.87 -36.95 -23.88
CA ASP A 506 8.53 -38.09 -24.53
C ASP A 506 10.05 -37.99 -24.39
N ASN A 507 10.64 -36.84 -24.72
CA ASN A 507 12.06 -36.56 -24.51
C ASN A 507 12.47 -36.73 -23.03
N SER A 508 11.62 -36.31 -22.09
CA SER A 508 11.88 -36.50 -20.66
C SER A 508 11.83 -37.98 -20.25
N ALA A 509 10.93 -38.76 -20.85
CA ALA A 509 10.83 -40.20 -20.60
C ALA A 509 12.01 -40.96 -21.23
N ASP A 510 12.36 -40.65 -22.49
CA ASP A 510 13.53 -41.21 -23.19
C ASP A 510 14.82 -40.92 -22.44
N PHE A 511 15.01 -39.67 -22.00
CA PHE A 511 16.16 -39.29 -21.19
C PHE A 511 16.28 -40.15 -19.93
N LYS A 512 15.15 -40.37 -19.24
CA LYS A 512 15.08 -41.20 -18.03
C LYS A 512 15.37 -42.67 -18.31
N VAL A 513 14.95 -43.20 -19.46
CA VAL A 513 15.21 -44.59 -19.88
C VAL A 513 16.68 -44.78 -20.27
N ILE A 514 17.26 -43.85 -21.03
CA ILE A 514 18.65 -43.94 -21.53
C ILE A 514 19.67 -43.74 -20.41
N HIS A 515 19.46 -42.73 -19.56
CA HIS A 515 20.44 -42.30 -18.56
C HIS A 515 20.12 -42.72 -17.11
N GLY A 516 18.94 -43.30 -16.89
CA GLY A 516 18.48 -43.72 -15.56
C GLY A 516 17.96 -42.57 -14.68
N VAL A 517 17.33 -42.93 -13.56
CA VAL A 517 16.70 -41.98 -12.62
C VAL A 517 17.75 -41.10 -11.89
N GLU A 518 18.97 -41.61 -11.74
CA GLU A 518 20.06 -40.86 -11.07
C GLU A 518 20.57 -39.69 -11.91
N ALA A 519 20.67 -39.86 -13.24
CA ALA A 519 21.03 -38.77 -14.14
C ALA A 519 19.95 -37.68 -14.20
N GLU A 520 18.67 -38.07 -14.13
CA GLU A 520 17.54 -37.13 -14.02
C GLU A 520 17.61 -36.31 -12.73
N ARG A 521 17.96 -36.93 -11.60
CA ARG A 521 18.15 -36.24 -10.31
C ARG A 521 19.27 -35.20 -10.33
N LEU A 522 20.35 -35.43 -11.08
CA LEU A 522 21.45 -34.47 -11.22
C LEU A 522 21.05 -33.23 -12.04
N LEU A 523 20.09 -33.37 -12.96
CA LEU A 523 19.57 -32.26 -13.77
C LEU A 523 18.40 -31.52 -13.11
N GLN A 524 17.77 -32.10 -12.09
CA GLN A 524 16.72 -31.42 -11.35
C GLN A 524 17.30 -30.23 -10.57
N THR A 525 16.83 -29.04 -10.90
CA THR A 525 17.12 -27.84 -10.13
C THR A 525 16.45 -27.98 -8.76
N VAL A 526 17.25 -28.02 -7.70
CA VAL A 526 16.75 -27.98 -6.33
C VAL A 526 16.35 -26.55 -6.01
N GLU A 527 15.04 -26.28 -5.95
CA GLU A 527 14.54 -24.99 -5.48
C GLU A 527 14.72 -24.88 -3.96
N VAL A 528 15.56 -23.94 -3.53
CA VAL A 528 15.72 -23.62 -2.10
C VAL A 528 14.52 -22.82 -1.65
N LEU A 529 13.67 -23.44 -0.81
CA LEU A 529 12.48 -22.80 -0.28
C LEU A 529 12.84 -21.81 0.83
N PRO A 530 12.25 -20.61 0.85
CA PRO A 530 12.51 -19.64 1.91
C PRO A 530 11.95 -20.13 3.23
N ARG A 531 12.77 -20.03 4.29
CA ARG A 531 12.34 -20.17 5.70
C ARG A 531 12.40 -18.79 6.35
N ALA A 532 11.52 -18.56 7.31
CA ALA A 532 11.50 -17.31 8.03
C ALA A 532 12.77 -17.15 8.86
N ASN A 533 13.34 -15.95 8.81
CA ASN A 533 14.47 -15.59 9.65
C ASN A 533 14.14 -14.27 10.35
N PHE A 534 13.64 -14.39 11.57
CA PHE A 534 13.23 -13.26 12.38
C PHE A 534 14.40 -12.31 12.66
N ARG A 535 14.40 -11.14 12.01
CA ARG A 535 15.41 -10.11 12.27
C ARG A 535 14.90 -9.13 13.31
N PHE A 536 15.62 -9.03 14.42
CA PHE A 536 15.40 -8.02 15.46
C PHE A 536 16.41 -6.90 15.29
N ASP A 537 16.33 -6.24 14.12
CA ASP A 537 17.32 -5.26 13.69
C ASP A 537 17.23 -4.00 14.55
N PHE A 538 18.38 -3.59 15.09
CA PHE A 538 18.52 -2.32 15.79
C PHE A 538 18.64 -1.18 14.76
N PRO A 539 18.40 0.09 15.16
CA PRO A 539 18.62 1.23 14.28
C PRO A 539 20.02 1.20 13.64
N SER A 540 20.08 1.40 12.32
CA SER A 540 21.35 1.39 11.59
C SER A 540 22.22 2.59 11.97
N LEU A 541 23.42 2.32 12.47
CA LEU A 541 24.37 3.35 12.87
C LEU A 541 25.26 3.76 11.70
N GLU A 542 25.14 5.02 11.28
CA GLU A 542 25.93 5.58 10.19
C GLU A 542 27.44 5.65 10.51
N SER A 543 28.24 6.08 9.52
CA SER A 543 29.67 6.32 9.71
C SER A 543 29.91 7.71 10.30
N SER A 544 30.98 7.89 11.08
CA SER A 544 31.34 9.22 11.59
C SER A 544 31.60 10.27 10.50
N LYS A 545 31.88 9.84 9.25
CA LYS A 545 32.07 10.73 8.10
C LYS A 545 30.77 11.32 7.57
N SER A 546 29.65 10.59 7.60
CA SER A 546 28.35 11.12 7.12
C SER A 546 27.76 12.15 8.09
N LEU A 547 28.25 12.17 9.34
CA LEU A 547 27.83 13.10 10.38
C LEU A 547 28.73 14.35 10.48
N SER A 548 29.55 14.65 9.45
CA SER A 548 30.46 15.81 9.45
C SER A 548 29.73 17.14 9.66
N ASP A 549 28.53 17.25 9.10
CA ASP A 549 27.73 18.48 9.10
C ASP A 549 27.18 18.81 10.49
N LEU A 550 27.18 17.83 11.40
CA LEU A 550 26.77 17.98 12.81
C LEU A 550 27.98 18.16 13.75
N SER A 551 29.20 18.29 13.21
CA SER A 551 30.43 18.42 14.02
C SER A 551 30.43 19.63 14.95
N TYR A 552 29.71 20.70 14.58
CA TYR A 552 29.58 21.92 15.40
C TYR A 552 28.84 21.69 16.73
N LEU A 553 28.07 20.60 16.88
CA LEU A 553 27.36 20.27 18.12
C LEU A 553 28.24 19.55 19.16
N ARG A 554 29.47 19.17 18.80
CA ARG A 554 30.39 18.47 19.72
C ARG A 554 30.78 19.38 20.89
N GLY A 555 30.47 18.98 22.12
CA GLY A 555 30.72 19.79 23.32
C GLY A 555 29.70 20.91 23.57
N PHE A 556 28.72 21.11 22.68
CA PHE A 556 27.65 22.09 22.84
C PHE A 556 26.36 21.51 23.44
N VAL A 557 26.36 20.23 23.85
CA VAL A 557 25.19 19.57 24.46
C VAL A 557 25.62 18.73 25.66
N ASP A 558 24.92 18.90 26.78
CA ASP A 558 25.07 18.10 27.99
C ASP A 558 24.27 16.79 27.85
N LEU A 559 24.97 15.65 27.77
CA LEU A 559 24.37 14.35 27.47
C LEU A 559 23.57 13.76 28.64
N ASP A 560 23.84 14.15 29.89
CA ASP A 560 23.02 13.79 31.08
C ASP A 560 21.55 14.18 30.84
N LYS A 561 21.37 15.39 30.33
CA LYS A 561 20.06 16.02 30.20
C LYS A 561 19.32 15.61 28.93
N ILE A 562 19.88 14.73 28.11
CA ILE A 562 19.21 14.24 26.89
C ILE A 562 18.51 12.93 27.18
N VAL A 563 17.18 12.97 27.12
CA VAL A 563 16.36 11.76 27.19
C VAL A 563 16.39 11.03 25.83
N VAL A 564 16.68 9.74 25.85
CA VAL A 564 16.69 8.88 24.66
C VAL A 564 15.79 7.67 24.88
N VAL A 565 15.07 7.26 23.83
CA VAL A 565 14.33 6.00 23.83
C VAL A 565 15.28 4.88 23.41
N THR A 566 15.59 3.97 24.32
CA THR A 566 16.55 2.89 24.07
C THR A 566 15.89 1.62 23.54
N GLY A 567 14.60 1.41 23.81
CA GLY A 567 13.80 0.28 23.31
C GLY A 567 12.30 0.53 23.48
N TYR A 568 11.48 -0.25 22.76
CA TYR A 568 10.03 -0.15 22.80
C TYR A 568 9.37 -1.53 22.62
N GLY A 569 8.16 -1.71 23.16
CA GLY A 569 7.37 -2.93 23.10
C GLY A 569 5.90 -2.62 23.30
N GLU A 570 5.02 -3.41 22.69
CA GLU A 570 3.56 -3.22 22.80
C GLU A 570 2.83 -4.55 22.71
N VAL A 571 1.64 -4.61 23.31
CA VAL A 571 0.64 -5.66 23.07
C VAL A 571 -0.65 -4.97 22.64
N GLY A 572 -1.02 -5.15 21.38
CA GLY A 572 -2.15 -4.44 20.78
C GLY A 572 -3.01 -5.31 19.85
N PRO A 573 -3.99 -4.70 19.15
CA PRO A 573 -4.89 -5.42 18.23
C PRO A 573 -4.18 -6.14 17.08
N TRP A 574 -2.97 -5.70 16.74
CA TRP A 574 -2.13 -6.31 15.72
C TRP A 574 -0.97 -7.12 16.29
N GLY A 575 -1.04 -7.55 17.56
CA GLY A 575 0.01 -8.32 18.21
C GLY A 575 1.10 -7.43 18.79
N SER A 576 2.36 -7.68 18.41
CA SER A 576 3.53 -6.92 18.84
C SER A 576 3.75 -5.67 17.99
N SER A 577 4.75 -4.86 18.35
CA SER A 577 5.13 -3.66 17.61
C SER A 577 5.65 -3.97 16.20
N ARG A 578 6.17 -5.18 15.98
CA ARG A 578 6.67 -5.66 14.69
C ARG A 578 5.52 -5.95 13.74
N THR A 579 4.58 -6.80 14.16
CA THR A 579 3.42 -7.19 13.35
C THR A 579 2.50 -6.00 13.10
N ARG A 580 2.33 -5.12 14.09
CA ARG A 580 1.60 -3.86 13.91
C ARG A 580 2.28 -2.93 12.91
N TRP A 581 3.62 -2.80 12.94
CA TRP A 581 4.36 -1.99 11.96
C TRP A 581 4.23 -2.51 10.53
N GLU A 582 4.24 -3.83 10.32
CA GLU A 582 4.01 -4.39 8.98
C GLU A 582 2.62 -4.04 8.45
N MET A 583 1.59 -4.20 9.28
CA MET A 583 0.23 -3.87 8.88
C MET A 583 0.02 -2.36 8.67
N GLU A 584 0.67 -1.52 9.46
CA GLU A 584 0.61 -0.06 9.35
C GLU A 584 1.36 0.46 8.10
N ALA A 585 2.58 -0.02 7.87
CA ALA A 585 3.45 0.48 6.80
C ALA A 585 3.18 -0.16 5.43
N ARG A 586 2.74 -1.43 5.40
CA ARG A 586 2.56 -2.21 4.15
C ARG A 586 1.11 -2.65 3.91
N GLY A 587 0.31 -2.78 4.97
CA GLY A 587 -1.06 -3.31 4.86
C GLY A 587 -1.16 -4.82 4.66
N GLU A 588 -0.03 -5.54 4.75
CA GLU A 588 0.06 -7.00 4.66
C GLU A 588 1.21 -7.52 5.52
N PHE A 589 1.11 -8.78 5.95
CA PHE A 589 2.16 -9.44 6.71
C PHE A 589 3.23 -10.07 5.80
N THR A 590 4.48 -10.00 6.25
CA THR A 590 5.57 -10.84 5.74
C THR A 590 5.39 -12.30 6.19
N ILE A 591 6.26 -13.20 5.74
CA ILE A 591 6.25 -14.59 6.22
C ILE A 591 6.53 -14.60 7.72
N GLU A 592 7.51 -13.80 8.17
CA GLU A 592 7.85 -13.60 9.58
C GLU A 592 6.66 -13.06 10.37
N GLY A 593 6.00 -12.00 9.88
CA GLY A 593 4.82 -11.42 10.54
C GLY A 593 3.65 -12.41 10.64
N CYS A 594 3.41 -13.22 9.59
CA CYS A 594 2.40 -14.28 9.63
C CYS A 594 2.73 -15.37 10.66
N ILE A 595 3.99 -15.79 10.75
CA ILE A 595 4.43 -16.81 11.71
C ILE A 595 4.34 -16.28 13.14
N GLU A 596 4.78 -15.04 13.38
CA GLU A 596 4.64 -14.40 14.69
C GLU A 596 3.17 -14.32 15.09
N MET A 597 2.27 -13.87 14.20
CA MET A 597 0.83 -13.82 14.47
C MET A 597 0.22 -15.22 14.69
N ALA A 598 0.63 -16.22 13.90
CA ALA A 598 0.18 -17.59 14.07
C ALA A 598 0.62 -18.18 15.42
N TRP A 599 1.84 -17.87 15.87
CA TRP A 599 2.35 -18.25 17.20
C TRP A 599 1.62 -17.49 18.31
N LEU A 600 1.43 -16.17 18.15
CA LEU A 600 0.73 -15.30 19.09
C LEU A 600 -0.73 -15.71 19.31
N ILE A 601 -1.42 -16.14 18.26
CA ILE A 601 -2.80 -16.65 18.34
C ILE A 601 -2.82 -18.10 18.85
N GLY A 602 -1.72 -18.82 18.68
CA GLY A 602 -1.57 -20.23 19.07
C GLY A 602 -2.02 -21.22 18.01
N PHE A 603 -2.04 -20.84 16.73
CA PHE A 603 -2.24 -21.79 15.63
C PHE A 603 -1.05 -22.73 15.45
N ILE A 604 0.16 -22.26 15.73
CA ILE A 604 1.39 -23.05 15.66
C ILE A 604 2.12 -23.04 17.00
N LYS A 605 2.90 -24.09 17.23
CA LYS A 605 3.85 -24.19 18.35
C LYS A 605 5.13 -24.88 17.87
N HIS A 606 6.25 -24.59 18.52
CA HIS A 606 7.50 -25.29 18.20
C HIS A 606 7.48 -26.72 18.76
N PHE A 607 8.01 -27.66 18.01
CA PHE A 607 8.19 -29.06 18.42
C PHE A 607 9.63 -29.49 18.18
N ASP A 608 10.22 -30.15 19.18
CA ASP A 608 11.54 -30.75 19.12
C ASP A 608 11.45 -32.15 19.73
N GLY A 609 11.41 -33.18 18.88
CA GLY A 609 11.25 -34.55 19.34
C GLY A 609 10.86 -35.52 18.22
N ARG A 610 10.35 -36.69 18.62
CA ARG A 610 9.83 -37.69 17.67
C ARG A 610 8.38 -37.36 17.31
N SER A 611 8.12 -37.15 16.03
CA SER A 611 6.77 -36.98 15.48
C SER A 611 5.94 -38.26 15.64
N LYS A 612 4.64 -38.19 15.34
CA LYS A 612 3.71 -39.34 15.37
C LYS A 612 4.19 -40.51 14.49
N ASP A 613 4.94 -40.23 13.44
CA ASP A 613 5.51 -41.22 12.52
C ASP A 613 6.85 -41.82 13.00
N GLY A 614 7.31 -41.46 14.21
CA GLY A 614 8.57 -41.93 14.80
C GLY A 614 9.82 -41.22 14.27
N ALA A 615 9.71 -40.44 13.20
CA ALA A 615 10.78 -39.60 12.67
C ALA A 615 11.12 -38.45 13.61
N LEU A 616 12.40 -38.12 13.73
CA LEU A 616 12.86 -36.92 14.42
C LEU A 616 12.44 -35.69 13.61
N TYR A 617 11.70 -34.78 14.24
CA TYR A 617 11.23 -33.54 13.63
C TYR A 617 11.53 -32.36 14.55
N VAL A 618 12.06 -31.29 13.96
CA VAL A 618 12.34 -30.02 14.62
C VAL A 618 11.74 -28.92 13.75
N GLY A 619 10.79 -28.16 14.29
CA GLY A 619 10.11 -27.09 13.57
C GLY A 619 8.72 -26.76 14.09
N TRP A 620 7.93 -26.07 13.27
CA TRP A 620 6.55 -25.72 13.61
C TRP A 620 5.62 -26.89 13.45
N VAL A 621 4.73 -27.09 14.42
CA VAL A 621 3.58 -27.98 14.30
C VAL A 621 2.29 -27.20 14.52
N ASP A 622 1.21 -27.64 13.89
CA ASP A 622 -0.12 -27.10 14.17
C ASP A 622 -0.51 -27.46 15.61
N SER A 623 -0.95 -26.46 16.38
CA SER A 623 -1.24 -26.65 17.81
C SER A 623 -2.39 -27.62 18.08
N LYS A 624 -3.33 -27.79 17.13
CA LYS A 624 -4.49 -28.68 17.26
C LYS A 624 -4.16 -30.08 16.76
N THR A 625 -3.60 -30.21 15.56
CA THR A 625 -3.37 -31.53 14.94
C THR A 625 -2.04 -32.17 15.35
N ASN A 626 -1.08 -31.35 15.80
CA ASN A 626 0.33 -31.71 15.98
C ASN A 626 1.01 -32.22 14.69
N GLU A 627 0.51 -31.82 13.52
CA GLU A 627 1.16 -32.11 12.24
C GLU A 627 2.27 -31.09 11.94
N PRO A 628 3.40 -31.52 11.33
CA PRO A 628 4.44 -30.62 10.81
C PRO A 628 3.88 -29.55 9.86
N VAL A 629 4.33 -28.31 10.03
CA VAL A 629 3.97 -27.18 9.16
C VAL A 629 5.24 -26.45 8.72
N ASP A 630 5.46 -26.38 7.40
CA ASP A 630 6.54 -25.57 6.84
C ASP A 630 6.15 -24.09 6.75
N ASP A 631 7.12 -23.21 6.99
CA ASP A 631 7.00 -21.74 6.96
C ASP A 631 6.25 -21.21 5.73
N LYS A 632 6.54 -21.75 4.54
CA LYS A 632 5.90 -21.33 3.27
C LYS A 632 4.39 -21.52 3.24
N VAL A 633 3.86 -22.48 4.00
CA VAL A 633 2.44 -22.86 4.00
C VAL A 633 1.67 -22.03 5.03
N ILE A 634 2.35 -21.48 6.05
CA ILE A 634 1.71 -20.78 7.18
C ILE A 634 0.87 -19.60 6.69
N LYS A 635 1.40 -18.78 5.77
CA LYS A 635 0.66 -17.65 5.18
C LYS A 635 -0.61 -18.13 4.47
N GLY A 636 -0.48 -19.10 3.56
CA GLY A 636 -1.63 -19.64 2.82
C GLY A 636 -2.67 -20.35 3.70
N ARG A 637 -2.25 -20.96 4.82
CA ARG A 637 -3.13 -21.74 5.70
C ARG A 637 -3.84 -20.88 6.76
N TYR A 638 -3.17 -19.92 7.39
CA TYR A 638 -3.70 -19.25 8.59
C TYR A 638 -4.00 -17.75 8.42
N GLU A 639 -3.48 -17.06 7.40
CA GLU A 639 -3.62 -15.59 7.25
C GLU A 639 -5.09 -15.13 7.24
N THR A 640 -5.96 -15.87 6.56
CA THR A 640 -7.40 -15.52 6.48
C THR A 640 -8.11 -15.64 7.84
N ASP A 641 -7.67 -16.55 8.71
CA ASP A 641 -8.22 -16.73 10.06
C ASP A 641 -7.67 -15.70 11.04
N ILE A 642 -6.37 -15.36 10.92
CA ILE A 642 -5.69 -14.31 11.69
C ILE A 642 -6.47 -12.99 11.58
N LEU A 643 -6.98 -12.66 10.39
CA LEU A 643 -7.67 -11.39 10.12
C LEU A 643 -9.10 -11.27 10.73
N ARG A 644 -9.66 -12.28 11.41
CA ARG A 644 -11.13 -12.39 11.58
C ARG A 644 -11.73 -12.21 12.99
N HIS A 645 -11.20 -12.85 14.03
CA HIS A 645 -12.01 -13.21 15.22
C HIS A 645 -11.97 -12.18 16.37
N ALA A 646 -13.14 -11.72 16.86
CA ALA A 646 -13.28 -10.85 18.05
C ALA A 646 -14.75 -10.70 18.58
N GLY A 647 -14.96 -10.24 19.83
CA GLY A 647 -16.19 -9.54 20.32
C GLY A 647 -17.33 -10.32 21.03
N LYS A 648 -18.02 -9.67 22.00
CA LYS A 648 -19.34 -10.08 22.59
C LYS A 648 -20.05 -8.95 23.39
N VAL A 649 -21.17 -9.24 24.09
CA VAL A 649 -22.19 -8.27 24.63
C VAL A 649 -22.71 -8.68 26.04
N PHE A 650 -23.45 -7.80 26.75
CA PHE A 650 -23.92 -7.93 28.16
C PHE A 650 -25.45 -7.70 28.37
N ASN A 651 -25.93 -7.81 29.63
CA ASN A 651 -27.34 -7.88 30.07
C ASN A 651 -27.75 -6.75 31.07
N GLN A 652 -29.04 -6.65 31.44
CA GLN A 652 -29.58 -5.76 32.52
C GLN A 652 -30.85 -6.36 33.24
N GLU A 653 -31.79 -5.56 33.80
CA GLU A 653 -32.41 -5.75 35.16
C GLU A 653 -33.93 -5.27 35.27
N VAL A 654 -34.83 -5.83 36.13
CA VAL A 654 -36.32 -5.49 36.33
C VAL A 654 -36.98 -5.96 37.68
N GLU A 655 -37.95 -5.21 38.30
CA GLU A 655 -38.72 -5.44 39.59
C GLU A 655 -40.04 -6.30 39.49
N LEU A 656 -40.47 -7.00 40.58
CA LEU A 656 -41.66 -7.91 40.63
C LEU A 656 -42.99 -7.25 41.02
N ILE A 657 -44.11 -7.81 40.54
CA ILE A 657 -45.48 -7.31 40.80
C ILE A 657 -46.40 -8.27 41.59
N HIS A 658 -45.91 -9.43 42.01
CA HIS A 658 -46.67 -10.52 42.67
C HIS A 658 -45.80 -11.32 43.65
N ASP A 659 -46.41 -12.24 44.41
CA ASP A 659 -45.71 -13.23 45.24
C ASP A 659 -45.12 -14.35 44.36
N LEU A 660 -43.92 -14.83 44.72
CA LEU A 660 -43.28 -15.99 44.09
C LEU A 660 -43.57 -17.29 44.88
N GLU A 661 -43.31 -18.43 44.25
CA GLU A 661 -43.33 -19.72 44.93
C GLU A 661 -42.17 -19.85 45.93
N PRO A 662 -42.35 -20.60 47.03
CA PRO A 662 -41.27 -20.86 47.97
C PRO A 662 -40.11 -21.59 47.32
N ILE A 663 -38.88 -21.12 47.55
CA ILE A 663 -37.65 -21.77 47.11
C ILE A 663 -36.92 -22.39 48.30
N GLU A 664 -36.30 -23.55 48.09
CA GLU A 664 -35.45 -24.21 49.08
C GLU A 664 -34.07 -23.56 49.10
N ILE A 665 -33.57 -23.24 50.30
CA ILE A 665 -32.33 -22.49 50.53
C ILE A 665 -31.64 -22.97 51.82
N SER A 666 -30.40 -22.53 52.06
CA SER A 666 -29.71 -22.75 53.34
C SER A 666 -30.21 -21.81 54.45
N ASP A 667 -29.98 -22.16 55.72
CA ASP A 667 -30.25 -21.30 56.89
C ASP A 667 -29.57 -19.92 56.74
N SER A 668 -28.31 -19.93 56.31
CA SER A 668 -27.54 -18.69 56.12
C SER A 668 -28.13 -17.77 55.04
N GLU A 669 -28.65 -18.33 53.94
CA GLU A 669 -29.31 -17.56 52.88
C GLU A 669 -30.70 -17.09 53.32
N ALA A 670 -31.42 -17.88 54.13
CA ALA A 670 -32.72 -17.50 54.66
C ALA A 670 -32.62 -16.24 55.54
N GLN A 671 -31.60 -16.19 56.40
CA GLN A 671 -31.31 -15.01 57.21
C GLN A 671 -30.94 -13.79 56.34
N LYS A 672 -30.14 -13.97 55.27
CA LYS A 672 -29.80 -12.90 54.33
C LYS A 672 -31.02 -12.36 53.58
N PHE A 673 -31.87 -13.24 53.02
CA PHE A 673 -33.08 -12.82 52.31
C PHE A 673 -34.07 -12.12 53.23
N LYS A 674 -34.23 -12.61 54.48
CA LYS A 674 -35.07 -11.96 55.48
C LYS A 674 -34.54 -10.59 55.89
N LEU A 675 -33.22 -10.44 56.04
CA LEU A 675 -32.58 -9.16 56.33
C LEU A 675 -32.78 -8.14 55.19
N GLN A 676 -32.62 -8.56 53.94
CA GLN A 676 -32.74 -7.67 52.77
C GLN A 676 -34.19 -7.25 52.48
N HIS A 677 -35.15 -8.16 52.62
CA HIS A 677 -36.54 -7.92 52.20
C HIS A 677 -37.52 -7.68 53.35
N GLY A 678 -37.14 -7.92 54.61
CA GLY A 678 -37.97 -7.67 55.79
C GLY A 678 -39.33 -8.37 55.71
N ASP A 679 -40.41 -7.60 55.76
CA ASP A 679 -41.79 -8.12 55.66
C ASP A 679 -42.15 -8.67 54.27
N LYS A 680 -41.31 -8.41 53.25
CA LYS A 680 -41.52 -8.82 51.86
C LYS A 680 -40.89 -10.18 51.52
N CYS A 681 -40.31 -10.89 52.50
CA CYS A 681 -39.84 -12.27 52.36
C CYS A 681 -40.17 -13.05 53.64
N ASP A 682 -40.86 -14.18 53.51
CA ASP A 682 -41.09 -15.12 54.62
C ASP A 682 -40.08 -16.25 54.53
N VAL A 683 -39.48 -16.61 55.67
CA VAL A 683 -38.57 -17.74 55.77
C VAL A 683 -39.00 -18.68 56.90
N TRP A 684 -38.92 -19.99 56.67
CA TRP A 684 -39.26 -21.00 57.69
C TRP A 684 -38.47 -22.29 57.47
N ALA A 685 -38.30 -23.07 58.55
CA ALA A 685 -37.68 -24.39 58.50
C ALA A 685 -38.72 -25.47 58.13
N GLY A 686 -38.36 -26.36 57.21
CA GLY A 686 -39.12 -27.56 56.87
C GLY A 686 -38.77 -28.74 57.78
N GLU A 687 -39.61 -29.78 57.74
CA GLU A 687 -39.51 -30.96 58.62
C GLU A 687 -38.20 -31.77 58.44
N GLY A 688 -37.49 -31.58 57.32
CA GLY A 688 -36.21 -32.23 57.00
C GLY A 688 -34.95 -31.40 57.27
N GLY A 689 -35.05 -30.25 57.96
CA GLY A 689 -33.91 -29.35 58.22
C GLY A 689 -33.53 -28.42 57.05
N GLN A 690 -34.30 -28.45 55.97
CA GLN A 690 -34.22 -27.51 54.84
C GLN A 690 -34.92 -26.20 55.20
N TRP A 691 -34.42 -25.06 54.69
CA TRP A 691 -35.08 -23.76 54.85
C TRP A 691 -35.79 -23.37 53.57
N PHE A 692 -36.95 -22.71 53.69
CA PHE A 692 -37.69 -22.19 52.55
C PHE A 692 -37.78 -20.66 52.64
N ALA A 693 -37.66 -19.98 51.50
CA ALA A 693 -37.95 -18.55 51.36
C ALA A 693 -39.06 -18.30 50.34
N LYS A 694 -40.04 -17.46 50.71
CA LYS A 694 -41.11 -17.00 49.83
C LYS A 694 -41.06 -15.48 49.70
N PHE A 695 -40.78 -14.99 48.50
CA PHE A 695 -40.81 -13.55 48.20
C PHE A 695 -42.27 -13.11 47.97
N LYS A 696 -42.70 -12.08 48.71
CA LYS A 696 -44.04 -11.49 48.62
C LYS A 696 -44.06 -10.32 47.64
N LYS A 697 -45.26 -9.94 47.22
CA LYS A 697 -45.55 -8.81 46.34
C LYS A 697 -44.86 -7.54 46.82
N GLY A 698 -44.13 -6.90 45.91
CA GLY A 698 -43.34 -5.69 46.16
C GLY A 698 -41.93 -5.96 46.70
N ALA A 699 -41.48 -7.21 46.77
CA ALA A 699 -40.06 -7.55 46.82
C ALA A 699 -39.39 -7.23 45.48
N CYS A 700 -38.17 -6.70 45.54
CA CYS A 700 -37.37 -6.39 44.36
C CYS A 700 -36.48 -7.59 44.00
N VAL A 701 -36.52 -8.07 42.75
CA VAL A 701 -35.59 -9.12 42.25
C VAL A 701 -34.88 -8.66 40.97
N PHE A 702 -33.87 -9.40 40.52
CA PHE A 702 -32.94 -9.00 39.45
C PHE A 702 -33.11 -9.83 38.15
N VAL A 703 -34.21 -9.62 37.40
CA VAL A 703 -34.48 -10.43 36.19
C VAL A 703 -33.50 -10.13 35.04
N PRO A 704 -32.80 -11.12 34.46
CA PRO A 704 -31.91 -10.91 33.32
C PRO A 704 -32.67 -10.50 32.05
N LYS A 705 -32.27 -9.39 31.41
CA LYS A 705 -32.74 -8.98 30.07
C LYS A 705 -31.59 -8.67 29.12
N ALA A 706 -31.83 -8.77 27.82
CA ALA A 706 -30.89 -8.38 26.77
C ALA A 706 -31.37 -7.13 26.03
N PHE A 707 -30.46 -6.19 25.74
CA PHE A 707 -30.72 -5.04 24.87
C PHE A 707 -29.80 -5.09 23.66
N LYS A 708 -30.28 -4.58 22.52
CA LYS A 708 -29.45 -4.49 21.32
C LYS A 708 -28.46 -3.34 21.48
N PHE A 709 -27.20 -3.66 21.73
CA PHE A 709 -26.14 -2.66 21.86
C PHE A 709 -25.67 -2.14 20.50
N SER A 710 -25.35 -0.84 20.46
CA SER A 710 -25.10 -0.08 19.22
C SER A 710 -23.63 0.07 18.83
N ARG A 711 -22.68 -0.47 19.62
CA ARG A 711 -21.25 -0.54 19.25
C ARG A 711 -20.80 -2.00 19.30
N THR A 712 -20.83 -2.66 18.14
CA THR A 712 -20.49 -4.09 17.99
C THR A 712 -19.04 -4.33 17.55
N VAL A 713 -18.26 -3.27 17.37
CA VAL A 713 -16.87 -3.31 16.87
C VAL A 713 -15.94 -2.64 17.87
N ALA A 714 -14.79 -3.27 18.15
CA ALA A 714 -13.71 -2.74 18.98
C ALA A 714 -12.36 -3.32 18.52
N GLY A 715 -11.27 -2.56 18.66
CA GLY A 715 -9.91 -3.04 18.46
C GLY A 715 -9.50 -3.94 19.63
N GLN A 716 -9.60 -5.25 19.43
CA GLN A 716 -9.26 -6.25 20.45
C GLN A 716 -7.92 -6.88 20.13
N ILE A 717 -7.16 -7.26 21.17
CA ILE A 717 -5.98 -8.12 21.03
C ILE A 717 -6.38 -9.39 20.25
N PRO A 718 -5.52 -9.93 19.37
CA PRO A 718 -5.83 -11.10 18.57
C PRO A 718 -6.40 -12.25 19.39
N THR A 719 -7.57 -12.76 18.97
CA THR A 719 -8.26 -13.86 19.65
C THR A 719 -7.36 -15.08 19.69
N GLY A 720 -7.00 -15.53 20.89
CA GLY A 720 -6.06 -16.63 21.10
C GLY A 720 -4.77 -16.20 21.80
N TRP A 721 -4.47 -14.90 21.92
CA TRP A 721 -3.34 -14.39 22.71
C TRP A 721 -3.37 -14.92 24.15
N HIS A 722 -2.22 -15.38 24.66
CA HIS A 722 -2.08 -15.95 25.99
C HIS A 722 -0.73 -15.57 26.62
N ALA A 723 -0.77 -15.02 27.84
CA ALA A 723 0.42 -14.59 28.59
C ALA A 723 1.43 -15.72 28.82
N GLY A 724 0.96 -16.95 29.03
CA GLY A 724 1.83 -18.12 29.23
C GLY A 724 2.75 -18.45 28.05
N ARG A 725 2.42 -18.04 26.81
CA ARG A 725 3.36 -18.21 25.67
C ARG A 725 4.60 -17.33 25.80
N TYR A 726 4.50 -16.26 26.57
CA TYR A 726 5.65 -15.40 26.87
C TYR A 726 6.43 -15.86 28.09
N GLY A 727 5.98 -16.88 28.83
CA GLY A 727 6.66 -17.42 30.01
C GLY A 727 6.09 -16.99 31.36
N ILE A 728 4.93 -16.31 31.37
CA ILE A 728 4.23 -15.97 32.62
C ILE A 728 3.51 -17.22 33.15
N SER A 729 3.71 -17.54 34.42
CA SER A 729 3.13 -18.72 35.07
C SER A 729 1.63 -18.57 35.37
N ASP A 730 0.92 -19.69 35.44
CA ASP A 730 -0.55 -19.72 35.56
C ASP A 730 -1.07 -19.11 36.88
N ASP A 731 -0.28 -19.17 37.95
CA ASP A 731 -0.54 -18.51 39.23
C ASP A 731 -0.59 -16.98 39.10
N ILE A 732 0.40 -16.38 38.40
CA ILE A 732 0.42 -14.93 38.14
C ILE A 732 -0.72 -14.53 37.21
N ILE A 733 -1.02 -15.36 36.21
CA ILE A 733 -2.15 -15.13 35.28
C ILE A 733 -3.48 -15.14 36.04
N ALA A 734 -3.66 -16.04 37.00
CA ALA A 734 -4.86 -16.11 37.82
C ALA A 734 -4.98 -14.93 38.80
N GLN A 735 -3.85 -14.47 39.35
CA GLN A 735 -3.78 -13.43 40.38
C GLN A 735 -4.00 -12.01 39.83
N THR A 736 -3.48 -11.71 38.63
CA THR A 736 -3.36 -10.34 38.11
C THR A 736 -4.46 -9.95 37.12
N ASP A 737 -4.70 -8.64 36.94
CA ASP A 737 -5.56 -8.18 35.84
C ASP A 737 -4.88 -8.34 34.47
N ARG A 738 -5.68 -8.50 33.41
CA ARG A 738 -5.20 -8.57 32.02
C ARG A 738 -4.29 -7.41 31.63
N THR A 739 -4.58 -6.21 32.14
CA THR A 739 -3.78 -5.00 31.88
C THR A 739 -2.34 -5.16 32.39
N THR A 740 -2.18 -5.80 33.55
CA THR A 740 -0.87 -6.10 34.14
C THR A 740 -0.11 -7.11 33.29
N LEU A 741 -0.78 -8.15 32.78
CA LEU A 741 -0.16 -9.12 31.88
C LEU A 741 0.37 -8.47 30.60
N TRP A 742 -0.39 -7.54 30.01
CA TRP A 742 0.05 -6.80 28.82
C TRP A 742 1.25 -5.91 29.12
N ALA A 743 1.28 -5.25 30.28
CA ALA A 743 2.38 -4.40 30.69
C ALA A 743 3.68 -5.19 30.97
N LEU A 744 3.58 -6.37 31.60
CA LEU A 744 4.73 -7.26 31.82
C LEU A 744 5.36 -7.69 30.49
N VAL A 745 4.54 -8.15 29.54
CA VAL A 745 4.99 -8.55 28.20
C VAL A 745 5.59 -7.35 27.44
N SER A 746 4.91 -6.20 27.47
CA SER A 746 5.40 -5.00 26.77
C SER A 746 6.73 -4.49 27.34
N THR A 747 6.90 -4.56 28.67
CA THR A 747 8.13 -4.12 29.34
C THR A 747 9.31 -5.02 28.98
N ILE A 748 9.14 -6.35 28.99
CA ILE A 748 10.23 -7.25 28.65
C ILE A 748 10.58 -7.17 27.15
N GLU A 749 9.59 -7.00 26.26
CA GLU A 749 9.86 -6.75 24.85
C GLU A 749 10.63 -5.45 24.66
N ALA A 750 10.28 -4.38 25.39
CA ALA A 750 10.98 -3.11 25.34
C ALA A 750 12.43 -3.21 25.84
N LEU A 751 12.67 -3.91 26.95
CA LEU A 751 14.02 -4.15 27.47
C LEU A 751 14.85 -4.96 26.48
N ASN A 752 14.25 -5.99 25.88
CA ASN A 752 14.95 -6.80 24.90
C ASN A 752 15.22 -6.03 23.60
N ALA A 753 14.30 -5.15 23.16
CA ALA A 753 14.52 -4.22 22.06
C ALA A 753 15.62 -3.19 22.37
N SER A 754 15.88 -2.90 23.65
CA SER A 754 17.03 -2.12 24.12
C SER A 754 18.31 -2.96 24.28
N GLY A 755 18.27 -4.26 24.01
CA GLY A 755 19.40 -5.17 24.16
C GLY A 755 19.75 -5.52 25.61
N ILE A 756 18.77 -5.38 26.51
CA ILE A 756 18.87 -5.77 27.92
C ILE A 756 18.06 -7.07 28.07
N THR A 757 18.77 -8.19 28.21
CA THR A 757 18.15 -9.52 28.33
C THR A 757 17.89 -9.93 29.77
N ASP A 758 18.67 -9.37 30.71
CA ASP A 758 18.45 -9.46 32.15
C ASP A 758 18.35 -8.03 32.71
N PRO A 759 17.20 -7.61 33.29
CA PRO A 759 17.05 -6.27 33.84
C PRO A 759 18.12 -5.91 34.88
N TYR A 760 18.70 -6.89 35.59
CA TYR A 760 19.72 -6.63 36.61
C TYR A 760 21.07 -6.20 36.03
N GLU A 761 21.26 -6.31 34.71
CA GLU A 761 22.40 -5.69 34.02
C GLU A 761 22.45 -4.18 34.26
N LEU A 762 21.29 -3.52 34.42
CA LEU A 762 21.21 -2.08 34.72
C LEU A 762 22.04 -1.72 35.97
N TYR A 763 22.06 -2.61 36.97
CA TYR A 763 22.76 -2.36 38.25
C TYR A 763 24.29 -2.49 38.17
N LYS A 764 24.82 -2.94 37.04
CA LYS A 764 26.25 -2.81 36.74
C LYS A 764 26.63 -1.35 36.48
N HIS A 765 25.70 -0.57 35.91
CA HIS A 765 25.94 0.80 35.46
C HIS A 765 25.35 1.83 36.42
N MET A 766 24.18 1.53 36.98
CA MET A 766 23.37 2.43 37.78
C MET A 766 23.15 1.89 39.18
N HIS A 767 22.95 2.76 40.16
CA HIS A 767 22.50 2.34 41.49
C HIS A 767 21.02 1.88 41.41
N PRO A 768 20.55 0.93 42.25
CA PRO A 768 19.14 0.54 42.27
C PRO A 768 18.14 1.70 42.47
N SER A 769 18.58 2.81 43.08
CA SER A 769 17.77 4.03 43.23
C SER A 769 17.68 4.92 41.99
N GLU A 770 18.39 4.60 40.91
CA GLU A 770 18.41 5.40 39.67
C GLU A 770 17.55 4.76 38.57
N VAL A 771 17.16 3.49 38.73
CA VAL A 771 16.22 2.82 37.84
C VAL A 771 14.80 3.10 38.32
N GLY A 772 14.03 3.85 37.52
CA GLY A 772 12.66 4.21 37.82
C GLY A 772 11.63 3.58 36.88
N THR A 773 10.39 3.44 37.34
CA THR A 773 9.26 2.99 36.49
C THR A 773 8.17 4.04 36.46
N ALA A 774 7.78 4.49 35.27
CA ALA A 774 6.77 5.52 35.07
C ALA A 774 5.59 5.03 34.20
N LEU A 775 5.21 3.76 34.38
CA LEU A 775 4.03 3.18 33.72
C LEU A 775 2.74 3.76 34.32
N GLY A 776 1.74 4.02 33.48
CA GLY A 776 0.44 4.56 33.87
C GLY A 776 -0.69 3.98 33.04
N SER A 777 -1.92 4.17 33.50
CA SER A 777 -3.14 3.77 32.79
C SER A 777 -4.24 4.80 32.99
N GLY A 778 -5.13 4.97 31.99
CA GLY A 778 -6.31 5.83 32.11
C GLY A 778 -7.40 5.20 32.99
N MET A 779 -7.60 3.89 32.88
CA MET A 779 -8.43 3.09 33.78
C MET A 779 -7.66 1.79 34.07
N SER A 780 -7.53 1.43 35.34
CA SER A 780 -6.78 0.23 35.75
C SER A 780 -7.53 -1.06 35.40
N GLY A 781 -7.29 -2.15 36.13
CA GLY A 781 -7.83 -3.48 35.88
C GLY A 781 -9.35 -3.55 35.83
N THR A 782 -9.92 -3.22 34.68
CA THR A 782 -11.37 -3.06 34.48
C THR A 782 -12.12 -4.38 34.64
N VAL A 783 -11.47 -5.51 34.37
CA VAL A 783 -12.04 -6.85 34.62
C VAL A 783 -12.14 -7.06 36.12
N ASN A 784 -11.09 -6.76 36.88
CA ASN A 784 -11.10 -6.91 38.33
C ASN A 784 -12.00 -5.86 39.03
N ILE A 785 -12.13 -4.64 38.49
CA ILE A 785 -13.14 -3.66 38.91
C ILE A 785 -14.55 -4.24 38.70
N SER A 786 -14.82 -4.85 37.54
CA SER A 786 -16.10 -5.53 37.30
C SER A 786 -16.32 -6.67 38.31
N LYS A 787 -15.31 -7.49 38.60
CA LYS A 787 -15.44 -8.56 39.61
C LYS A 787 -15.76 -7.99 40.99
N MET A 788 -15.06 -6.92 41.38
CA MET A 788 -15.23 -6.26 42.68
C MET A 788 -16.62 -5.62 42.86
N PHE A 789 -17.13 -4.91 41.84
CA PHE A 789 -18.41 -4.20 41.96
C PHE A 789 -19.63 -5.03 41.53
N LYS A 790 -19.46 -5.92 40.54
CA LYS A 790 -20.55 -6.71 39.97
C LYS A 790 -20.54 -8.15 40.49
N ASP A 791 -19.43 -8.87 40.37
CA ASP A 791 -19.43 -10.31 40.72
C ASP A 791 -19.55 -10.53 42.23
N ARG A 792 -18.93 -9.68 43.07
CA ARG A 792 -19.17 -9.68 44.53
C ARG A 792 -20.62 -9.35 44.88
N ARG A 793 -21.25 -8.40 44.17
CA ARG A 793 -22.67 -8.06 44.34
C ARG A 793 -23.57 -9.24 43.97
N ASP A 794 -23.19 -9.96 42.90
CA ASP A 794 -23.88 -11.16 42.41
C ASP A 794 -23.48 -12.43 43.21
N GLU A 795 -22.85 -12.29 44.38
CA GLU A 795 -22.34 -13.36 45.27
C GLU A 795 -21.48 -14.44 44.58
N LYS A 796 -20.80 -14.10 43.49
CA LYS A 796 -19.81 -15.01 42.88
C LYS A 796 -18.52 -15.01 43.68
N GLU A 797 -17.79 -16.12 43.59
CA GLU A 797 -16.48 -16.25 44.19
C GLU A 797 -15.49 -15.28 43.50
N VAL A 798 -14.86 -14.42 44.31
CA VAL A 798 -13.88 -13.42 43.88
C VAL A 798 -12.75 -13.41 44.91
N GLN A 799 -11.51 -13.26 44.46
CA GLN A 799 -10.34 -13.16 45.34
C GLN A 799 -10.50 -12.07 46.42
N ASN A 800 -9.93 -12.30 47.60
CA ASN A 800 -10.07 -11.38 48.74
C ASN A 800 -9.24 -10.10 48.59
N ASP A 801 -8.14 -10.18 47.86
CA ASP A 801 -7.22 -9.08 47.57
C ASP A 801 -7.54 -8.34 46.25
N ILE A 802 -8.74 -8.55 45.68
CA ILE A 802 -9.15 -8.00 44.37
C ILE A 802 -8.96 -6.48 44.29
N LEU A 803 -9.12 -5.79 45.42
CA LEU A 803 -8.96 -4.33 45.51
C LEU A 803 -7.56 -3.89 45.07
N GLN A 804 -6.51 -4.63 45.44
CA GLN A 804 -5.14 -4.26 45.07
C GLN A 804 -4.97 -4.25 43.55
N GLU A 805 -5.61 -5.19 42.85
CA GLU A 805 -5.55 -5.31 41.39
C GLU A 805 -6.41 -4.27 40.65
N THR A 806 -7.13 -3.40 41.36
CA THR A 806 -7.89 -2.29 40.78
C THR A 806 -7.11 -0.97 40.75
N PHE A 807 -6.00 -0.84 41.48
CA PHE A 807 -5.24 0.41 41.49
C PHE A 807 -4.38 0.56 40.23
N ILE A 808 -4.24 1.79 39.72
CA ILE A 808 -3.46 2.06 38.49
C ILE A 808 -1.98 1.72 38.68
N ASN A 809 -1.43 2.01 39.87
CA ASN A 809 -0.03 1.79 40.18
C ASN A 809 0.33 0.31 40.41
N THR A 810 -0.65 -0.58 40.59
CA THR A 810 -0.38 -2.01 40.82
C THR A 810 0.31 -2.67 39.65
N THR A 811 -0.01 -2.27 38.42
CA THR A 811 0.70 -2.72 37.22
C THR A 811 2.19 -2.36 37.27
N THR A 812 2.52 -1.15 37.71
CA THR A 812 3.90 -0.69 37.93
C THR A 812 4.58 -1.48 39.06
N CYS A 813 3.85 -1.77 40.14
CA CYS A 813 4.35 -2.59 41.24
C CYS A 813 4.71 -4.00 40.78
N TRP A 814 3.85 -4.67 40.01
CA TRP A 814 4.13 -6.00 39.47
C TRP A 814 5.35 -6.02 38.54
N VAL A 815 5.52 -5.02 37.69
CA VAL A 815 6.73 -4.89 36.85
C VAL A 815 7.99 -4.75 37.72
N ASN A 816 7.93 -3.93 38.78
CA ASN A 816 9.07 -3.79 39.68
C ASN A 816 9.34 -5.06 40.49
N LEU A 817 8.30 -5.72 41.03
CA LEU A 817 8.41 -6.91 41.85
C LEU A 817 8.97 -8.11 41.07
N LEU A 818 8.50 -8.31 39.83
CA LEU A 818 8.81 -9.52 39.06
C LEU A 818 10.05 -9.38 38.16
N LEU A 819 10.39 -8.17 37.73
CA LEU A 819 11.42 -7.94 36.72
C LEU A 819 12.58 -7.07 37.23
N LEU A 820 12.28 -5.84 37.69
CA LEU A 820 13.31 -4.82 37.88
C LEU A 820 13.97 -4.89 39.27
N SER A 821 13.20 -5.09 40.34
CA SER A 821 13.64 -4.97 41.74
C SER A 821 14.36 -3.65 42.03
N SER A 822 13.89 -2.54 41.44
CA SER A 822 14.49 -1.22 41.62
C SER A 822 13.98 -0.52 42.86
N SER A 823 14.78 0.42 43.38
CA SER A 823 14.43 1.31 44.50
C SER A 823 14.40 2.78 44.06
N GLY A 824 14.31 3.04 42.74
CA GLY A 824 14.35 4.38 42.18
C GLY A 824 12.98 5.07 42.07
N PRO A 825 12.95 6.36 41.65
CA PRO A 825 11.73 7.15 41.57
C PRO A 825 10.67 6.60 40.59
N VAL A 826 9.41 7.03 40.78
CA VAL A 826 8.32 6.82 39.82
C VAL A 826 8.39 7.86 38.67
N LYS A 827 9.61 8.08 38.16
CA LYS A 827 10.04 8.98 37.06
C LYS A 827 11.44 8.55 36.56
N ILE A 828 11.99 9.29 35.60
CA ILE A 828 13.23 9.01 34.84
C ILE A 828 14.11 10.27 34.97
N PRO A 829 15.41 10.18 35.33
CA PRO A 829 16.44 10.33 34.27
C PRO A 829 17.81 9.64 34.51
N VAL A 830 18.57 9.34 33.43
CA VAL A 830 20.08 9.26 33.33
C VAL A 830 20.60 9.31 31.85
N GLU A 831 21.92 9.56 31.67
CA GLU A 831 22.79 9.85 30.49
C GLU A 831 23.00 8.81 29.33
N PRO A 832 22.81 9.28 28.08
CA PRO A 832 23.23 8.78 26.74
C PRO A 832 24.64 8.32 26.24
N THR A 833 25.72 8.14 27.01
CA THR A 833 27.14 8.33 26.52
C THR A 833 27.83 7.33 25.54
N TYR A 834 28.99 7.77 24.99
CA TYR A 834 30.11 6.97 24.40
C TYR A 834 29.98 6.40 22.94
N TYR A 835 29.70 7.23 21.93
CA TYR A 835 29.23 6.81 20.57
C TYR A 835 29.98 5.70 19.77
N GLU A 836 31.26 5.84 19.39
CA GLU A 836 31.89 4.85 18.47
C GLU A 836 32.18 3.50 19.16
N GLU A 837 32.40 3.47 20.48
CA GLU A 837 32.42 2.22 21.27
C GLU A 837 31.02 1.76 21.68
N TYR A 838 30.03 2.66 21.71
CA TYR A 838 28.62 2.30 21.71
C TYR A 838 28.29 1.51 20.44
N LYS A 839 28.81 1.87 19.26
CA LYS A 839 28.60 1.09 18.02
C LYS A 839 29.05 -0.37 18.16
N LYS A 840 30.21 -0.63 18.79
CA LYS A 840 30.69 -2.00 19.06
C LYS A 840 29.84 -2.73 20.11
N ARG A 841 29.50 -2.06 21.23
CA ARG A 841 28.64 -2.63 22.29
C ARG A 841 27.22 -2.91 21.80
N ASN A 842 26.63 -1.99 21.02
CA ASN A 842 25.29 -2.07 20.45
C ASN A 842 25.15 -3.29 19.52
N ARG A 843 26.17 -3.56 18.70
CA ARG A 843 26.18 -4.75 17.83
C ARG A 843 26.16 -6.05 18.63
N VAL A 844 26.96 -6.16 19.70
CA VAL A 844 26.97 -7.35 20.56
C VAL A 844 25.63 -7.52 21.27
N ARG A 845 25.04 -6.41 21.77
CA ARG A 845 23.70 -6.40 22.38
C ARG A 845 22.61 -6.87 21.41
N GLY A 846 22.62 -6.39 20.17
CA GLY A 846 21.66 -6.81 19.15
C GLY A 846 21.70 -8.33 18.88
N LEU A 847 22.89 -8.94 18.89
CA LEU A 847 23.03 -10.39 18.75
C LEU A 847 22.48 -11.17 19.95
N GLN A 848 22.66 -10.66 21.16
CA GLN A 848 22.09 -11.26 22.37
C GLN A 848 20.56 -11.15 22.40
N SER A 849 20.02 -9.99 22.00
CA SER A 849 18.59 -9.76 21.86
C SER A 849 17.96 -10.71 20.84
N TYR A 850 18.59 -10.85 19.66
CA TYR A 850 18.18 -11.81 18.63
C TYR A 850 18.10 -13.24 19.17
N LYS A 851 19.11 -13.67 19.95
CA LYS A 851 19.12 -15.00 20.58
C LYS A 851 17.94 -15.14 21.54
N ALA A 852 17.71 -14.17 22.43
CA ALA A 852 16.63 -14.21 23.42
C ALA A 852 15.24 -14.25 22.76
N MET A 853 15.00 -13.45 21.71
CA MET A 853 13.73 -13.48 20.97
C MET A 853 13.51 -14.78 20.21
N SER A 854 14.57 -15.35 19.64
CA SER A 854 14.48 -16.65 18.95
C SER A 854 14.18 -17.78 19.95
N GLU A 855 14.83 -17.78 21.11
CA GLU A 855 14.56 -18.74 22.18
C GLU A 855 13.14 -18.60 22.74
N MET A 856 12.57 -17.38 22.81
CA MET A 856 11.18 -17.16 23.22
C MET A 856 10.21 -17.99 22.40
N MET A 857 10.26 -17.89 21.06
CA MET A 857 9.24 -18.55 20.23
C MET A 857 9.35 -20.09 20.28
N ILE A 858 10.53 -20.59 20.63
CA ILE A 858 10.83 -22.03 20.73
C ILE A 858 10.47 -22.58 22.12
N ARG A 859 10.78 -21.85 23.19
CA ARG A 859 10.73 -22.32 24.58
C ARG A 859 9.68 -21.64 25.46
N ASN A 860 8.95 -20.66 24.92
CA ASN A 860 8.00 -19.81 25.65
C ASN A 860 8.63 -19.11 26.87
N LEU A 861 9.83 -18.55 26.70
CA LEU A 861 10.68 -18.12 27.81
C LEU A 861 11.24 -16.69 27.63
N LEU A 862 10.38 -15.72 27.31
CA LEU A 862 10.79 -14.30 27.23
C LEU A 862 10.76 -13.65 28.61
N VAL A 863 9.62 -13.75 29.30
CA VAL A 863 9.43 -13.26 30.67
C VAL A 863 10.07 -14.26 31.62
N LYS A 864 11.16 -13.86 32.28
CA LYS A 864 11.83 -14.64 33.32
C LYS A 864 11.60 -13.96 34.66
N ILE A 865 10.71 -14.53 35.45
CA ILE A 865 10.36 -14.03 36.78
C ILE A 865 11.59 -14.17 37.70
N LYS A 866 11.91 -13.12 38.45
CA LYS A 866 12.98 -13.15 39.46
C LYS A 866 12.37 -13.57 40.80
N GLU A 867 12.95 -14.60 41.42
CA GLU A 867 12.46 -15.11 42.71
C GLU A 867 12.88 -14.21 43.89
N HIS A 868 14.07 -13.60 43.83
CA HIS A 868 14.66 -12.81 44.93
C HIS A 868 15.46 -11.59 44.45
N PRO A 869 15.41 -10.44 45.16
CA PRO A 869 16.38 -9.35 45.02
C PRO A 869 17.81 -9.83 45.32
N ARG A 870 18.82 -9.26 44.65
CA ARG A 870 20.23 -9.72 44.76
C ARG A 870 21.01 -9.14 45.94
N TYR A 871 20.33 -8.55 46.91
CA TYR A 871 20.92 -7.85 48.06
C TYR A 871 20.07 -7.96 49.34
N GLN A 872 19.57 -9.16 49.68
CA GLN A 872 18.72 -9.38 50.87
C GLN A 872 19.44 -9.29 52.23
N GLY A 873 18.66 -9.06 53.29
CA GLY A 873 19.11 -9.16 54.68
C GLY A 873 20.13 -8.09 55.04
N ASP A 874 21.25 -8.49 55.65
CA ASP A 874 22.31 -7.57 56.11
C ASP A 874 22.99 -6.76 54.98
N MET A 875 22.80 -7.18 53.72
CA MET A 875 23.32 -6.50 52.54
C MET A 875 22.42 -5.36 52.06
N GLU A 876 21.12 -5.40 52.38
CA GLU A 876 20.14 -4.46 51.83
C GLU A 876 20.46 -3.02 52.25
N GLY A 877 20.65 -2.79 53.55
CA GLY A 877 21.04 -1.48 54.06
C GLY A 877 22.40 -1.02 53.54
N LYS A 878 23.36 -1.94 53.36
CA LYS A 878 24.71 -1.63 52.87
C LYS A 878 24.71 -1.23 51.39
N VAL A 879 23.88 -1.87 50.57
CA VAL A 879 23.74 -1.53 49.16
C VAL A 879 22.98 -0.22 49.02
N LEU A 880 21.81 -0.08 49.66
CA LEU A 880 20.96 1.11 49.50
C LEU A 880 21.60 2.41 50.01
N LEU A 881 22.45 2.33 51.05
CA LEU A 881 23.14 3.50 51.62
C LEU A 881 24.48 3.80 50.91
N ASN A 882 24.97 2.91 50.05
CA ASN A 882 26.21 3.12 49.30
C ASN A 882 25.89 3.48 47.85
N SER A 883 25.92 4.78 47.53
CA SER A 883 25.66 5.27 46.17
C SER A 883 26.60 4.70 45.11
N MET A 884 27.76 4.16 45.51
CA MET A 884 28.75 3.51 44.63
C MET A 884 28.57 1.99 44.51
N ALA A 885 27.61 1.38 45.21
CA ALA A 885 27.33 -0.04 45.10
C ALA A 885 26.87 -0.39 43.67
N ARG A 886 27.50 -1.40 43.06
CA ARG A 886 27.18 -1.91 41.71
C ARG A 886 27.15 -3.43 41.72
N ALA A 887 26.36 -4.01 40.81
CA ALA A 887 26.30 -5.45 40.62
C ALA A 887 27.44 -5.94 39.70
N SER A 888 27.97 -7.11 40.01
CA SER A 888 28.99 -7.82 39.22
C SER A 888 28.40 -9.11 38.65
N PHE A 889 28.75 -9.45 37.41
CA PHE A 889 28.32 -10.70 36.79
C PHE A 889 29.20 -11.84 37.29
N ASP A 890 28.59 -12.88 37.85
CA ASP A 890 29.28 -14.12 38.23
C ASP A 890 29.15 -15.16 37.10
N PRO A 891 30.24 -15.50 36.39
CA PRO A 891 30.21 -16.46 35.29
C PRO A 891 29.84 -17.89 35.72
N LYS A 892 29.97 -18.24 37.01
CA LYS A 892 29.69 -19.60 37.51
C LYS A 892 28.19 -19.84 37.69
N THR A 893 27.49 -18.85 38.24
CA THR A 893 26.04 -18.90 38.44
C THR A 893 25.28 -18.37 37.23
N GLY A 894 25.91 -17.51 36.41
CA GLY A 894 25.28 -16.84 35.27
C GLY A 894 24.41 -15.66 35.69
N GLU A 895 24.62 -15.11 36.90
CA GLU A 895 23.75 -14.12 37.53
C GLU A 895 24.53 -12.87 38.00
N TYR A 896 23.82 -11.76 38.20
CA TYR A 896 24.38 -10.52 38.76
C TYR A 896 24.23 -10.47 40.28
N SER A 897 25.30 -10.11 41.01
CA SER A 897 25.32 -10.01 42.48
C SER A 897 26.16 -8.83 43.01
N PHE A 898 25.84 -8.31 44.20
CA PHE A 898 26.55 -7.19 44.85
C PHE A 898 27.65 -7.68 45.79
N GLN A 899 28.79 -6.99 45.80
CA GLN A 899 29.90 -7.21 46.74
C GLN A 899 30.19 -5.91 47.52
N VAL A 900 30.48 -6.00 48.82
CA VAL A 900 30.82 -4.83 49.65
C VAL A 900 32.35 -4.73 49.74
N SER A 901 32.91 -3.64 49.20
CA SER A 901 34.30 -3.24 49.42
C SER A 901 34.38 -2.03 50.34
N GLU A 902 35.46 -1.93 51.10
CA GLU A 902 35.76 -0.79 51.95
C GLU A 902 36.48 0.32 51.16
N ILE A 903 36.36 1.56 51.62
CA ILE A 903 36.89 2.74 50.93
C ILE A 903 38.37 2.92 51.32
N PHE A 904 39.25 3.03 50.32
CA PHE A 904 40.68 3.28 50.52
C PHE A 904 40.97 4.77 50.82
N ASP A 905 41.75 5.02 51.86
CA ASP A 905 42.33 6.33 52.20
C ASP A 905 43.62 6.57 51.40
N ALA A 906 43.74 7.71 50.72
CA ALA A 906 44.91 8.08 49.93
C ALA A 906 45.62 9.31 50.52
N ASN A 907 46.70 9.09 51.27
CA ASN A 907 47.62 10.14 51.70
C ASN A 907 49.05 9.77 51.32
N ALA A 908 49.67 10.54 50.42
CA ALA A 908 51.13 10.60 50.28
C ALA A 908 51.56 11.90 49.59
N PHE A 909 52.14 12.84 50.35
CA PHE A 909 53.13 13.79 49.84
C PHE A 909 54.14 14.10 50.96
N SER A 910 55.44 14.03 50.65
CA SER A 910 56.50 14.63 51.45
C SER A 910 57.23 15.70 50.62
N GLU A 911 57.52 16.83 51.27
CA GLU A 911 58.13 18.00 50.63
C GLU A 911 59.61 17.78 50.32
N THR A 912 60.04 18.21 49.13
CA THR A 912 61.46 18.47 48.80
C THR A 912 61.59 19.84 48.14
N SER A 913 62.68 20.55 48.44
CA SER A 913 62.94 21.92 47.96
C SER A 913 63.06 21.96 46.43
N SER A 914 62.21 22.74 45.77
CA SER A 914 62.18 22.92 44.32
C SER A 914 62.65 24.32 43.91
N LEU A 915 63.24 24.44 42.71
CA LEU A 915 63.56 25.73 42.08
C LEU A 915 62.32 26.40 41.46
N GLY A 916 61.31 25.60 41.09
CA GLY A 916 60.00 26.06 40.63
C GLY A 916 59.01 24.90 40.46
N VAL A 917 57.73 25.15 40.74
CA VAL A 917 56.63 24.19 40.54
C VAL A 917 55.63 24.77 39.55
N GLY A 918 55.18 23.94 38.62
CA GLY A 918 54.10 24.27 37.69
C GLY A 918 52.98 23.24 37.81
N VAL A 919 51.76 23.73 37.95
CA VAL A 919 50.54 22.91 37.93
C VAL A 919 49.64 23.44 36.82
N ASP A 920 49.09 22.51 36.05
CA ASP A 920 48.14 22.82 34.99
C ASP A 920 47.02 21.79 34.93
N GLN A 921 45.82 22.26 34.61
CA GLN A 921 44.62 21.45 34.49
C GLN A 921 43.77 21.97 33.33
N GLU A 922 43.32 21.06 32.48
CA GLU A 922 42.42 21.36 31.36
C GLU A 922 41.30 20.33 31.27
N LEU A 923 40.17 20.76 30.73
CA LEU A 923 39.10 19.86 30.31
C LEU A 923 39.54 19.11 29.05
N ILE A 924 39.28 17.82 28.96
CA ILE A 924 39.62 17.06 27.74
C ILE A 924 38.87 17.62 26.52
N SER A 925 37.68 18.17 26.72
CA SER A 925 36.88 18.83 25.68
C SER A 925 37.43 20.19 25.22
N SER A 926 38.24 20.89 26.02
CA SER A 926 38.81 22.20 25.65
C SER A 926 40.01 22.05 24.71
N VAL A 927 40.69 20.90 24.74
CA VAL A 927 41.90 20.64 23.92
C VAL A 927 41.49 20.24 22.50
N PRO A 928 41.80 21.04 21.46
CA PRO A 928 41.35 20.78 20.09
C PRO A 928 42.22 19.73 19.39
N PHE A 929 42.25 18.51 19.92
CA PHE A 929 42.90 17.34 19.30
C PHE A 929 42.32 17.00 17.91
N HIS A 930 41.12 17.51 17.59
CA HIS A 930 40.54 17.47 16.25
C HIS A 930 41.35 18.26 15.22
N ASN A 931 42.08 19.29 15.64
CA ASN A 931 42.56 20.36 14.77
C ASN A 931 44.02 20.10 14.35
N PRO A 932 44.29 19.78 13.05
CA PRO A 932 45.63 19.48 12.58
C PRO A 932 46.59 20.67 12.74
N THR A 933 46.09 21.91 12.63
CA THR A 933 46.90 23.12 12.83
C THR A 933 47.37 23.25 14.27
N PHE A 934 46.50 22.98 15.24
CA PHE A 934 46.87 22.97 16.66
C PHE A 934 47.90 21.88 16.96
N LEU A 935 47.67 20.65 16.47
CA LEU A 935 48.57 19.53 16.69
C LEU A 935 49.96 19.79 16.08
N ALA A 936 50.02 20.18 14.81
CA ALA A 936 51.29 20.41 14.11
C ALA A 936 52.15 21.50 14.77
N ARG A 937 51.48 22.51 15.36
CA ARG A 937 52.13 23.68 15.98
C ARG A 937 52.64 23.41 17.39
N ASN A 938 51.98 22.54 18.15
CA ASN A 938 52.22 22.38 19.59
C ASN A 938 52.80 21.03 20.00
N PHE A 939 52.72 20.01 19.15
CA PHE A 939 53.18 18.65 19.43
C PHE A 939 54.27 18.22 18.44
N THR A 940 55.19 17.37 18.91
CA THR A 940 56.15 16.67 18.06
C THR A 940 55.47 15.50 17.35
N ASP A 941 56.04 15.04 16.23
CA ASP A 941 55.47 13.91 15.48
C ASP A 941 55.47 12.63 16.32
N ALA A 942 56.46 12.48 17.21
CA ALA A 942 56.54 11.38 18.17
C ALA A 942 55.39 11.41 19.19
N GLU A 943 55.07 12.60 19.75
CA GLU A 943 53.94 12.78 20.66
C GLU A 943 52.60 12.50 19.95
N ILE A 944 52.45 12.97 18.71
CA ILE A 944 51.23 12.74 17.91
C ILE A 944 51.05 11.24 17.65
N SER A 945 52.12 10.54 17.26
CA SER A 945 52.09 9.09 17.03
C SER A 945 51.73 8.33 18.31
N TYR A 946 52.35 8.69 19.43
CA TYR A 946 52.04 8.11 20.72
C TYR A 946 50.57 8.33 21.08
N CYS A 947 50.09 9.57 21.10
CA CYS A 947 48.73 9.89 21.53
C CYS A 947 47.66 9.21 20.65
N ARG A 948 47.91 9.07 19.34
CA ARG A 948 46.99 8.36 18.43
C ARG A 948 46.91 6.86 18.67
N SER A 949 47.95 6.25 19.23
CA SER A 949 47.99 4.82 19.55
C SER A 949 47.31 4.48 20.89
N GLN A 950 47.00 5.48 21.72
CA GLN A 950 46.38 5.25 23.03
C GLN A 950 44.89 4.89 22.94
N PRO A 951 44.33 4.16 23.93
CA PRO A 951 42.90 3.82 23.97
C PRO A 951 41.96 5.03 23.93
N SER A 952 42.36 6.14 24.58
CA SER A 952 41.70 7.44 24.47
C SER A 952 42.70 8.48 23.95
N PRO A 953 42.78 8.67 22.61
CA PRO A 953 43.61 9.73 22.04
C PRO A 953 43.27 11.13 22.58
N PRO A 954 42.00 11.53 22.78
CA PRO A 954 41.65 12.84 23.35
C PRO A 954 42.27 13.06 24.74
N SER A 955 42.09 12.10 25.65
CA SER A 955 42.65 12.19 27.01
C SER A 955 44.18 12.21 26.98
N SER A 956 44.79 11.43 26.10
CA SER A 956 46.24 11.40 25.94
C SER A 956 46.80 12.74 25.43
N PHE A 957 46.16 13.35 24.42
CA PHE A 957 46.56 14.67 23.91
C PHE A 957 46.39 15.75 24.97
N ALA A 958 45.28 15.72 25.73
CA ALA A 958 45.03 16.67 26.80
C ALA A 958 46.08 16.55 27.92
N ALA A 959 46.43 15.32 28.34
CA ALA A 959 47.47 15.07 29.33
C ALA A 959 48.83 15.65 28.95
N ARG A 960 49.23 15.52 27.68
CA ARG A 960 50.51 16.07 27.19
C ARG A 960 50.43 17.58 27.01
N TRP A 961 49.27 18.13 26.65
CA TRP A 961 49.04 19.56 26.60
C TRP A 961 49.21 20.22 27.98
N VAL A 962 48.50 19.72 29.00
CA VAL A 962 48.64 20.22 30.38
C VAL A 962 50.04 19.97 30.92
N GLY A 963 50.66 18.85 30.53
CA GLY A 963 52.05 18.58 30.85
C GLY A 963 53.00 19.65 30.33
N LYS A 964 52.82 20.10 29.07
CA LYS A 964 53.64 21.16 28.47
C LYS A 964 53.44 22.49 29.19
N GLU A 965 52.19 22.83 29.52
CA GLU A 965 51.85 24.04 30.29
C GLU A 965 52.43 24.00 31.71
N ALA A 966 52.34 22.86 32.40
CA ALA A 966 52.94 22.67 33.73
C ALA A 966 54.47 22.83 33.68
N VAL A 967 55.14 22.22 32.69
CA VAL A 967 56.59 22.38 32.49
C VAL A 967 56.94 23.84 32.22
N PHE A 968 56.22 24.51 31.31
CA PHE A 968 56.44 25.92 31.01
C PHE A 968 56.32 26.80 32.26
N LYS A 969 55.28 26.58 33.08
CA LYS A 969 55.08 27.27 34.37
C LYS A 969 56.22 26.99 35.36
N SER A 970 56.69 25.74 35.46
CA SER A 970 57.77 25.36 36.37
C SER A 970 59.11 26.03 36.07
N LEU A 971 59.35 26.40 34.80
CA LEU A 971 60.56 27.14 34.38
C LEU A 971 60.50 28.62 34.77
N GLY A 972 59.31 29.17 35.04
CA GLY A 972 59.08 30.55 35.49
C GLY A 972 59.47 31.65 34.49
N VAL A 973 59.60 31.32 33.21
CA VAL A 973 60.06 32.21 32.13
C VAL A 973 58.94 33.10 31.59
N GLN A 974 59.26 34.31 31.11
CA GLN A 974 58.24 35.23 30.60
C GLN A 974 57.65 34.72 29.27
N SER A 975 56.32 34.66 29.19
CA SER A 975 55.59 34.22 28.00
C SER A 975 55.74 35.18 26.82
N LYS A 976 55.80 34.64 25.60
CA LYS A 976 55.77 35.39 24.33
C LYS A 976 54.34 35.74 23.86
N GLY A 977 53.36 35.60 24.76
CA GLY A 977 51.93 35.85 24.51
C GLY A 977 51.14 34.55 24.36
N ALA A 978 49.80 34.67 24.38
CA ALA A 978 48.83 33.56 24.20
C ALA A 978 48.79 32.99 22.76
N ALA A 979 49.94 33.03 22.07
CA ALA A 979 50.15 32.57 20.71
C ALA A 979 51.51 31.86 20.54
N ALA A 980 52.26 31.57 21.60
CA ALA A 980 53.55 30.86 21.51
C ALA A 980 53.36 29.36 21.20
N ALA A 981 54.31 28.76 20.47
CA ALA A 981 54.30 27.34 20.16
C ALA A 981 54.90 26.53 21.33
N MET A 982 54.21 25.48 21.78
CA MET A 982 54.65 24.62 22.89
C MET A 982 55.45 23.39 22.45
N LYS A 983 55.83 23.33 21.17
CA LYS A 983 56.50 22.18 20.55
C LYS A 983 57.92 21.93 21.06
N ASP A 984 58.58 22.97 21.59
CA ASP A 984 59.92 22.88 22.17
C ASP A 984 59.94 22.12 23.51
N ILE A 985 58.79 21.88 24.14
CA ILE A 985 58.64 21.05 25.33
C ILE A 985 58.07 19.72 24.87
N GLU A 986 58.87 18.67 24.81
CA GLU A 986 58.42 17.33 24.40
C GLU A 986 58.25 16.43 25.63
N ILE A 987 57.14 15.69 25.70
CA ILE A 987 56.84 14.75 26.78
C ILE A 987 56.55 13.37 26.20
N LEU A 988 57.45 12.44 26.45
CA LEU A 988 57.35 11.04 26.05
C LEU A 988 57.69 10.13 27.23
N ASP A 989 57.18 8.91 27.21
CA ASP A 989 57.45 7.93 28.25
C ASP A 989 58.89 7.38 28.10
N ASP A 990 59.54 7.06 29.20
CA ASP A 990 60.84 6.38 29.23
C ASP A 990 60.69 4.85 29.09
N ALA A 991 61.81 4.12 29.16
CA ALA A 991 61.82 2.65 29.06
C ALA A 991 61.06 1.94 30.21
N SER A 992 60.77 2.64 31.31
CA SER A 992 59.97 2.15 32.43
C SER A 992 58.49 2.57 32.37
N GLY A 993 58.11 3.34 31.34
CA GLY A 993 56.75 3.85 31.14
C GLY A 993 56.46 5.17 31.87
N GLY A 994 57.46 5.81 32.50
CA GLY A 994 57.30 7.07 33.20
C GLY A 994 57.45 8.29 32.28
N PRO A 995 56.63 9.35 32.42
CA PRO A 995 56.72 10.52 31.54
C PRO A 995 58.01 11.30 31.78
N THR A 996 58.74 11.59 30.70
CA THR A 996 60.02 12.32 30.74
C THR A 996 59.95 13.56 29.85
N VAL A 997 60.41 14.70 30.41
CA VAL A 997 60.47 15.98 29.70
C VAL A 997 61.78 16.09 28.92
N ARG A 998 61.69 16.43 27.63
CA ARG A 998 62.82 16.81 26.78
C ARG A 998 62.61 18.22 26.25
N LEU A 999 63.49 19.13 26.65
CA LEU A 999 63.45 20.51 26.19
C LEU A 999 64.34 20.68 24.97
N HIS A 1000 63.79 21.31 23.94
CA HIS A 1000 64.44 21.66 22.68
C HIS A 1000 64.50 23.17 22.51
N GLY A 1001 65.19 23.63 21.45
CA GLY A 1001 65.14 25.02 20.99
C GLY A 1001 65.33 26.07 22.08
N GLU A 1002 64.39 27.00 22.15
CA GLU A 1002 64.44 28.13 23.07
C GLU A 1002 64.11 27.73 24.51
N ALA A 1003 63.21 26.76 24.70
CA ALA A 1003 62.86 26.26 26.03
C ALA A 1003 64.09 25.69 26.76
N LYS A 1004 64.99 25.00 26.03
CA LYS A 1004 66.25 24.49 26.56
C LYS A 1004 67.24 25.61 26.92
N THR A 1005 67.37 26.63 26.07
CA THR A 1005 68.23 27.79 26.31
C THR A 1005 67.80 28.52 27.59
N LYS A 1006 66.49 28.76 27.74
CA LYS A 1006 65.92 29.43 28.90
C LYS A 1006 66.01 28.61 30.20
N ALA A 1007 65.83 27.29 30.13
CA ALA A 1007 66.06 26.40 31.27
C ALA A 1007 67.54 26.42 31.71
N SER A 1008 68.48 26.46 30.76
CA SER A 1008 69.92 26.52 31.04
C SER A 1008 70.34 27.87 31.65
N GLU A 1009 69.81 28.99 31.14
CA GLU A 1009 70.01 30.34 31.72
C GLU A 1009 69.57 30.44 33.18
N ARG A 1010 68.57 29.65 33.59
CA ARG A 1010 68.06 29.59 34.96
C ARG A 1010 68.68 28.50 35.83
N GLY A 1011 69.63 27.74 35.30
CA GLY A 1011 70.29 26.66 36.03
C GLY A 1011 69.35 25.51 36.39
N VAL A 1012 68.39 25.16 35.53
CA VAL A 1012 67.49 24.01 35.72
C VAL A 1012 68.07 22.78 35.01
N PRO A 1013 68.78 21.87 35.71
CA PRO A 1013 69.33 20.66 35.09
C PRO A 1013 68.25 19.62 34.76
N LYS A 1014 67.13 19.58 35.49
CA LYS A 1014 66.08 18.57 35.28
C LYS A 1014 64.69 19.10 35.59
N VAL A 1015 63.69 18.63 34.82
CA VAL A 1015 62.27 18.82 35.14
C VAL A 1015 61.63 17.45 35.35
N LEU A 1016 61.10 17.21 36.55
CA LEU A 1016 60.27 16.06 36.86
C LEU A 1016 58.82 16.38 36.49
N ILE A 1017 58.10 15.39 35.97
CA ILE A 1017 56.69 15.55 35.61
C ILE A 1017 55.87 14.34 36.04
N SER A 1018 54.65 14.60 36.49
CA SER A 1018 53.59 13.60 36.68
C SER A 1018 52.36 14.02 35.92
N LEU A 1019 51.74 13.08 35.21
CA LEU A 1019 50.53 13.28 34.42
C LEU A 1019 49.43 12.37 34.96
N SER A 1020 48.23 12.91 35.11
CA SER A 1020 47.02 12.12 35.38
C SER A 1020 45.88 12.64 34.51
N HIS A 1021 45.07 11.75 33.95
CA HIS A 1021 43.91 12.13 33.16
C HIS A 1021 42.75 11.15 33.37
N SER A 1022 41.54 11.69 33.42
CA SER A 1022 40.28 10.93 33.49
C SER A 1022 39.55 10.96 32.14
N GLU A 1023 38.24 10.76 32.15
CA GLU A 1023 37.38 10.98 30.99
C GLU A 1023 37.09 12.47 30.74
N THR A 1024 37.17 13.30 31.79
CA THR A 1024 36.74 14.71 31.75
C THR A 1024 37.88 15.71 31.87
N VAL A 1025 38.92 15.40 32.64
CA VAL A 1025 39.97 16.35 33.02
C VAL A 1025 41.35 15.71 32.86
N ALA A 1026 42.33 16.50 32.44
CA ALA A 1026 43.74 16.17 32.56
C ALA A 1026 44.42 17.15 33.53
N ILE A 1027 45.35 16.65 34.35
CA ILE A 1027 46.16 17.44 35.27
C ILE A 1027 47.63 17.02 35.19
N ALA A 1028 48.52 18.00 35.30
CA ALA A 1028 49.95 17.75 35.37
C ALA A 1028 50.62 18.55 36.49
N PHE A 1029 51.63 17.93 37.09
CA PHE A 1029 52.54 18.54 38.04
C PHE A 1029 53.95 18.46 37.48
N ALA A 1030 54.61 19.61 37.36
CA ALA A 1030 55.99 19.69 36.94
C ALA A 1030 56.84 20.38 38.01
N GLN A 1031 58.01 19.83 38.30
CA GLN A 1031 58.97 20.36 39.25
C GLN A 1031 60.31 20.56 38.57
N ALA A 1032 60.77 21.81 38.51
CA ALA A 1032 62.11 22.17 38.08
C ALA A 1032 63.06 22.07 39.29
N SER A 1033 64.14 21.31 39.13
CA SER A 1033 65.17 21.03 40.14
C SER A 1033 66.56 21.23 39.59
#